data_AF-A0A946DUM6-F1
#
_entry.id   AF-A0A946DUM6-F1
#
_cell.length_a   1.000
_cell.length_b   1.000
_cell.length_c   1.000
_cell.angle_alpha   90.00
_cell.angle_beta   90.00
_cell.angle_gamma   90.00
#
_symmetry.space_group_name_H-M   'P 1'
#
loop_
_entity.id
_entity.type
_entity.pdbx_description
1 polymer ?
#
loop_
_entity_poly.entity_id
_entity_poly.type
_entity_poly.pdbx_seq_one_letter_code
_entity_poly.pdbx_strand_id
1 'polypeptide(L)'
;MKLSPIDLVLSKLSEAKQTSSGGMARCPAHEDRSPSLSISEGDDGRVLLHCHAGCKTEDVVSAIGLKMADLMPPERSKRKGKVQPASNSRRKKKPQSKSKTDSTVDGDRNSKNTSKPTAKQKTNGKRQIVATYDYCDEEGNLQFQVIRFEPKGFRQRRPKEGGGWDWSVKGVRVVPYRLPELLAEPQRPIFVVEGEKDADNLAKIDILATCNAGGAGKWTAEHAKFIGDRQVIVIADNDEPGRKHAEDVARSLAGRAAGVRLLNLTGLGEKGDISDWIEAGGTKEQLRELAESSEEWQPPSKPEEWEKIKPFDHSDLPPFPTGVLPDDLREWVEAESHATQTPPDLAALLSLAVLSSTIARRVTVEPRTGWKEPVNLFVACLLGSGNRKSAVFNDAIGPLREVESEQILAAGPDIARLESTRRQDESRLKKLEKTAATKHDNDSRCKALDLAAELDAQTVPAPPRLIVDDATSEKLGMMLAEQNGRIASMSPEGGEFDLMAGLYAKSGLPQFGVYLMGHSGDDLITDRVTRKTVRVERPALTCAYAMQPQVIEGLAENPAFRGRGLLARFLYAAPESWVGERKIAPTPVSESVKMAYRWLVRKLALAEEEFTLQLTSDADKVLFYWEGHVEEMLGDGGDMELTRDWGAKLAGATLRMAAVIHCVKHGLKGRIDAETIQSAIKIAMYLIPHAEFVLDLMAADETDMYGDLKYVMKWIKRHDKREFTKRDVHQHGKRKFKKAEDINPVLAELEKRNYIRGKPQQTQGKGRRPSPAYEVNPAFFESESTKKRSQNSQKPADEQDTSISGNNGSASEKSENTERDQVTI
;
A
#
# COMPACT_ATOMS: atom_id res chain seq x y z
N MET A 1 5.60 -17.64 23.91
CA MET A 1 6.73 -18.61 23.74
C MET A 1 7.08 -19.20 25.11
N LYS A 2 7.94 -20.23 25.23
CA LYS A 2 8.55 -20.53 26.55
C LYS A 2 9.62 -19.48 26.82
N LEU A 3 9.54 -18.80 27.97
CA LEU A 3 10.57 -17.88 28.45
C LEU A 3 11.93 -18.57 28.48
N SER A 4 13.02 -17.81 28.29
CA SER A 4 14.35 -18.35 28.57
C SER A 4 14.48 -18.61 30.08
N PRO A 5 15.37 -19.51 30.52
CA PRO A 5 15.61 -19.74 31.95
C PRO A 5 15.93 -18.46 32.73
N ILE A 6 16.71 -17.53 32.17
CA ILE A 6 17.08 -16.28 32.84
C ILE A 6 15.91 -15.29 32.90
N ASP A 7 15.12 -15.16 31.82
CA ASP A 7 13.90 -14.32 31.83
C ASP A 7 12.86 -14.86 32.82
N LEU A 8 12.74 -16.19 32.92
CA LEU A 8 11.85 -16.84 33.87
C LEU A 8 12.24 -16.51 35.32
N VAL A 9 13.52 -16.51 35.66
CA VAL A 9 14.00 -16.12 37.00
C VAL A 9 13.82 -14.62 37.24
N LEU A 10 14.19 -13.76 36.28
CA LEU A 10 14.02 -12.31 36.40
C LEU A 10 12.54 -11.92 36.55
N SER A 11 11.62 -12.61 35.86
CA SER A 11 10.16 -12.39 36.00
C SER A 11 9.60 -12.66 37.41
N LYS A 12 10.36 -13.36 38.27
CA LYS A 12 10.01 -13.62 39.68
C LYS A 12 10.68 -12.68 40.67
N LEU A 13 11.54 -11.77 40.20
CA LEU A 13 12.34 -10.86 41.01
C LEU A 13 12.12 -9.41 40.54
N SER A 14 10.97 -8.85 40.94
CA SER A 14 10.46 -7.54 40.50
C SER A 14 11.33 -6.32 40.83
N GLU A 15 12.41 -6.47 41.61
CA GLU A 15 13.37 -5.41 41.94
C GLU A 15 14.78 -5.66 41.35
N ALA A 16 14.94 -6.59 40.40
CA ALA A 16 16.22 -6.90 39.79
C ALA A 16 16.75 -5.75 38.92
N LYS A 17 17.96 -5.25 39.22
CA LYS A 17 18.69 -4.31 38.35
C LYS A 17 19.54 -5.09 37.36
N GLN A 18 19.26 -4.95 36.06
CA GLN A 18 20.11 -5.50 35.00
C GLN A 18 21.49 -4.82 34.96
N THR A 19 22.50 -5.59 34.61
CA THR A 19 23.88 -5.15 34.34
C THR A 19 24.37 -5.78 33.03
N SER A 20 25.51 -5.33 32.49
CA SER A 20 26.05 -5.83 31.22
C SER A 20 26.50 -7.30 31.22
N SER A 21 26.42 -8.00 32.35
CA SER A 21 26.81 -9.40 32.51
C SER A 21 25.83 -10.23 33.36
N GLY A 22 24.61 -9.74 33.58
CA GLY A 22 23.63 -10.41 34.44
C GLY A 22 22.63 -9.43 35.09
N GLY A 23 22.21 -9.74 36.32
CA GLY A 23 21.36 -8.89 37.13
C GLY A 23 21.65 -9.03 38.62
N MET A 24 21.39 -7.97 39.38
CA MET A 24 21.48 -7.95 40.84
C MET A 24 20.09 -7.73 41.46
N ALA A 25 19.66 -8.62 42.34
CA ALA A 25 18.37 -8.57 43.02
C ALA A 25 18.53 -8.69 44.53
N ARG A 26 17.46 -8.38 45.28
CA ARG A 26 17.35 -8.80 46.68
C ARG A 26 17.14 -10.31 46.74
N CYS A 27 17.82 -10.98 47.65
CA CYS A 27 17.66 -12.42 47.88
C CYS A 27 16.32 -12.68 48.59
N PRO A 28 15.42 -13.51 48.04
CA PRO A 28 14.14 -13.84 48.66
C PRO A 28 14.24 -14.94 49.73
N ALA A 29 15.41 -15.56 49.91
CA ALA A 29 15.64 -16.60 50.92
C ALA A 29 16.06 -16.03 52.31
N HIS A 30 16.21 -14.71 52.44
CA HIS A 30 16.44 -14.02 53.73
C HIS A 30 15.85 -12.60 53.71
N GLU A 31 15.82 -11.91 54.86
CA GLU A 31 15.42 -10.49 54.92
C GLU A 31 16.50 -9.57 54.32
N ASP A 32 16.50 -9.43 53.00
CA ASP A 32 17.57 -8.73 52.28
C ASP A 32 17.32 -7.22 52.11
N ARG A 33 18.06 -6.38 52.85
CA ARG A 33 17.87 -4.92 52.81
C ARG A 33 18.49 -4.26 51.58
N SER A 34 19.51 -4.88 50.98
CA SER A 34 20.28 -4.38 49.83
C SER A 34 20.56 -5.51 48.85
N PRO A 35 20.49 -5.32 47.52
CA PRO A 35 20.62 -6.43 46.55
C PRO A 35 21.87 -7.29 46.75
N SER A 36 21.70 -8.52 47.28
CA SER A 36 22.78 -9.47 47.56
C SER A 36 22.76 -10.73 46.68
N LEU A 37 21.76 -10.88 45.80
CA LEU A 37 21.63 -12.00 44.87
C LEU A 37 22.15 -11.60 43.48
N SER A 38 23.22 -12.26 43.03
CA SER A 38 23.73 -12.16 41.67
C SER A 38 23.09 -13.23 40.77
N ILE A 39 22.69 -12.83 39.57
CA ILE A 39 22.01 -13.63 38.55
C ILE A 39 22.80 -13.52 37.25
N SER A 40 23.25 -14.63 36.67
CA SER A 40 23.99 -14.64 35.40
C SER A 40 23.69 -15.90 34.59
N GLU A 41 23.96 -15.87 33.28
CA GLU A 41 23.91 -17.06 32.43
C GLU A 41 25.33 -17.63 32.28
N GLY A 42 25.50 -18.92 32.51
CA GLY A 42 26.77 -19.63 32.27
C GLY A 42 26.95 -20.02 30.80
N ASP A 43 28.19 -20.32 30.38
CA ASP A 43 28.54 -20.68 28.99
C ASP A 43 27.75 -21.89 28.44
N ASP A 44 27.19 -22.73 29.31
CA ASP A 44 26.34 -23.87 28.99
C ASP A 44 24.82 -23.55 28.94
N GLY A 45 24.44 -22.27 29.07
CA GLY A 45 23.05 -21.78 28.94
C GLY A 45 22.18 -21.99 30.17
N ARG A 46 22.77 -22.29 31.34
CA ARG A 46 22.06 -22.39 32.62
C ARG A 46 22.12 -21.08 33.38
N VAL A 47 21.10 -20.80 34.20
CA VAL A 47 21.13 -19.67 35.13
C VAL A 47 21.95 -20.03 36.36
N LEU A 48 22.89 -19.16 36.71
CA LEU A 48 23.67 -19.20 37.93
C LEU A 48 23.10 -18.16 38.92
N LEU A 49 22.78 -18.61 40.13
CA LEU A 49 22.26 -17.78 41.22
C LEU A 49 23.18 -17.87 42.43
N HIS A 50 23.76 -16.73 42.81
CA HIS A 50 24.72 -16.64 43.90
C HIS A 50 24.30 -15.57 44.91
N CYS A 51 23.89 -16.00 46.11
CA CYS A 51 23.60 -15.10 47.23
C CYS A 51 24.87 -14.80 48.01
N HIS A 52 25.30 -13.53 48.01
CA HIS A 52 26.49 -13.08 48.74
C HIS A 52 26.32 -13.12 50.27
N ALA A 53 25.10 -13.30 50.78
CA ALA A 53 24.82 -13.55 52.20
C ALA A 53 24.86 -15.05 52.58
N GLY A 54 25.08 -15.97 51.63
CA GLY A 54 25.30 -17.39 51.90
C GLY A 54 24.08 -18.31 51.83
N CYS A 55 22.92 -17.85 51.33
CA CYS A 55 21.79 -18.73 51.04
C CYS A 55 22.15 -19.76 49.96
N LYS A 56 21.67 -21.00 50.10
CA LYS A 56 21.84 -22.02 49.05
C LYS A 56 20.97 -21.69 47.84
N THR A 57 21.44 -22.06 46.65
CA THR A 57 20.71 -21.83 45.41
C THR A 57 19.33 -22.49 45.43
N GLU A 58 19.20 -23.68 46.02
CA GLU A 58 17.93 -24.40 46.17
C GLU A 58 16.91 -23.62 47.00
N ASP A 59 17.36 -22.96 48.09
CA ASP A 59 16.49 -22.16 48.96
C ASP A 59 15.98 -20.92 48.22
N VAL A 60 16.85 -20.26 47.45
CA VAL A 60 16.51 -19.10 46.60
C VAL A 60 15.50 -19.49 45.51
N VAL A 61 15.75 -20.61 44.81
CA VAL A 61 14.89 -21.14 43.74
C VAL A 61 13.51 -21.55 44.27
N SER A 62 13.47 -22.17 45.46
CA SER A 62 12.22 -22.50 46.14
C SER A 62 11.45 -21.25 46.57
N ALA A 63 12.13 -20.22 47.08
CA ALA A 63 11.50 -18.97 47.52
C ALA A 63 10.83 -18.19 46.38
N ILE A 64 11.34 -18.29 45.14
CA ILE A 64 10.71 -17.72 43.93
C ILE A 64 9.71 -18.65 43.23
N GLY A 65 9.42 -19.82 43.81
CA GLY A 65 8.44 -20.78 43.29
C GLY A 65 8.88 -21.53 42.02
N LEU A 66 10.18 -21.69 41.81
CA LEU A 66 10.76 -22.45 40.69
C LEU A 66 11.39 -23.77 41.18
N LYS A 67 11.83 -24.61 40.24
CA LYS A 67 12.61 -25.84 40.50
C LYS A 67 14.00 -25.70 39.89
N MET A 68 14.98 -26.46 40.41
CA MET A 68 16.35 -26.48 39.88
C MET A 68 16.42 -26.86 38.38
N ALA A 69 15.42 -27.59 37.87
CA ALA A 69 15.31 -27.91 36.45
C ALA A 69 14.91 -26.71 35.58
N ASP A 70 14.25 -25.69 36.14
CA ASP A 70 13.82 -24.49 35.42
C ASP A 70 14.97 -23.50 35.18
N LEU A 71 16.11 -23.68 35.88
CA LEU A 71 17.37 -22.96 35.62
C LEU A 71 18.15 -23.53 34.41
N MET A 72 17.73 -24.68 33.87
CA MET A 72 18.45 -25.40 32.82
C MET A 72 17.89 -25.06 31.42
N PRO A 73 18.74 -24.98 30.38
CA PRO A 73 18.26 -24.75 29.02
C PRO A 73 17.49 -25.97 28.50
N PRO A 74 16.47 -25.78 27.63
CA PRO A 74 15.65 -26.87 27.11
C PRO A 74 16.47 -27.85 26.26
N GLU A 75 16.35 -29.16 26.56
CA GLU A 75 17.15 -30.20 25.89
C GLU A 75 17.02 -30.17 24.35
N ARG A 76 18.15 -29.96 23.67
CA ARG A 76 18.26 -30.17 22.22
C ARG A 76 18.16 -31.66 21.90
N SER A 77 17.15 -32.07 21.13
CA SER A 77 16.98 -33.45 20.68
C SER A 77 18.21 -33.97 19.92
N LYS A 78 18.90 -34.98 20.49
CA LYS A 78 20.16 -35.50 19.95
C LYS A 78 19.95 -36.30 18.66
N ARG A 79 20.56 -35.85 17.55
CA ARG A 79 20.76 -36.66 16.34
C ARG A 79 21.57 -37.93 16.72
N LYS A 80 21.01 -39.12 16.53
CA LYS A 80 21.77 -40.38 16.73
C LYS A 80 22.72 -40.62 15.57
N GLY A 81 24.03 -40.47 15.83
CA GLY A 81 25.12 -40.90 14.96
C GLY A 81 25.47 -42.38 15.14
N LYS A 82 26.10 -42.96 14.10
CA LYS A 82 26.52 -44.37 13.99
C LYS A 82 27.38 -44.87 15.15
N VAL A 83 27.19 -46.14 15.54
CA VAL A 83 28.21 -46.99 16.18
C VAL A 83 28.23 -48.35 15.47
N GLN A 84 29.41 -48.95 15.31
CA GLN A 84 29.64 -50.22 14.58
C GLN A 84 29.32 -51.47 15.44
N PRO A 85 29.07 -52.65 14.84
CA PRO A 85 28.76 -53.87 15.58
C PRO A 85 29.91 -54.91 15.63
N ALA A 86 30.27 -55.34 16.84
CA ALA A 86 30.96 -56.61 17.16
C ALA A 86 30.85 -56.82 18.69
N SER A 87 30.66 -58.02 19.27
CA SER A 87 30.40 -59.37 18.71
C SER A 87 29.79 -60.28 19.79
N ASN A 88 29.09 -61.35 19.37
CA ASN A 88 28.85 -62.62 20.08
C ASN A 88 28.29 -62.60 21.54
N SER A 89 27.19 -63.32 21.84
CA SER A 89 27.19 -64.78 21.72
C SER A 89 25.82 -65.47 21.99
N ARG A 90 25.60 -66.63 21.33
CA ARG A 90 24.91 -67.87 21.79
C ARG A 90 23.51 -67.75 22.46
N ARG A 91 22.46 -68.53 22.10
CA ARG A 91 22.39 -69.91 21.55
C ARG A 91 20.91 -70.37 21.40
N LYS A 92 20.60 -71.13 20.34
CA LYS A 92 19.52 -72.18 20.24
C LYS A 92 18.05 -71.71 20.37
N LYS A 93 17.04 -72.33 19.73
CA LYS A 93 16.97 -73.58 18.93
C LYS A 93 15.81 -73.53 17.90
N LYS A 94 16.04 -74.19 16.74
CA LYS A 94 15.13 -74.81 15.76
C LYS A 94 13.79 -75.42 16.29
N PRO A 95 12.86 -75.91 15.43
CA PRO A 95 12.56 -75.56 14.01
C PRO A 95 11.05 -75.57 13.64
N GLN A 96 10.68 -75.17 12.41
CA GLN A 96 10.00 -76.08 11.46
C GLN A 96 9.96 -75.52 10.03
N SER A 97 9.82 -76.42 9.06
CA SER A 97 9.85 -76.18 7.61
C SER A 97 8.81 -77.06 6.91
N LYS A 98 8.35 -76.61 5.72
CA LYS A 98 7.86 -77.37 4.54
C LYS A 98 7.15 -76.35 3.61
N SER A 99 7.53 -76.12 2.33
CA SER A 99 7.52 -76.99 1.13
C SER A 99 6.09 -77.26 0.63
N LYS A 100 5.73 -77.32 -0.67
CA LYS A 100 6.44 -77.39 -1.98
C LYS A 100 5.40 -77.06 -3.10
N THR A 101 5.76 -76.61 -4.31
CA THR A 101 5.75 -77.34 -5.62
C THR A 101 4.69 -78.47 -5.76
N ASP A 102 4.03 -78.74 -6.90
CA ASP A 102 4.36 -78.51 -8.33
C ASP A 102 3.11 -78.78 -9.25
N SER A 103 3.19 -78.50 -10.57
CA SER A 103 2.64 -79.22 -11.78
C SER A 103 1.22 -79.88 -11.79
N THR A 104 0.41 -80.06 -12.87
CA THR A 104 0.46 -79.86 -14.35
C THR A 104 -0.89 -80.31 -15.00
N VAL A 105 -1.22 -79.86 -16.24
CA VAL A 105 -2.02 -80.56 -17.31
C VAL A 105 -3.54 -80.85 -17.01
N ASP A 106 -4.57 -80.64 -17.85
CA ASP A 106 -4.82 -80.05 -19.20
C ASP A 106 -6.30 -79.51 -19.24
N GLY A 107 -6.96 -79.06 -20.32
CA GLY A 107 -6.63 -78.89 -21.74
C GLY A 107 -7.84 -78.50 -22.64
N ASP A 108 -7.61 -78.38 -23.96
CA ASP A 108 -8.52 -78.32 -25.13
C ASP A 108 -9.63 -77.24 -25.34
N ARG A 109 -9.47 -76.45 -26.43
CA ARG A 109 -10.45 -75.92 -27.44
C ARG A 109 -11.72 -75.15 -26.97
N ASN A 110 -12.21 -74.08 -27.63
CA ASN A 110 -12.00 -73.59 -29.00
C ASN A 110 -12.23 -72.07 -29.15
N SER A 111 -11.69 -71.52 -30.24
CA SER A 111 -11.89 -70.19 -30.87
C SER A 111 -13.25 -69.50 -30.71
N LYS A 112 -13.21 -68.17 -30.53
CA LYS A 112 -14.00 -67.23 -31.35
C LYS A 112 -13.38 -65.83 -31.44
N ASN A 113 -13.00 -65.44 -32.67
CA ASN A 113 -12.66 -64.07 -33.06
C ASN A 113 -13.72 -63.05 -32.63
N THR A 114 -13.30 -61.87 -32.19
CA THR A 114 -13.90 -60.61 -32.65
C THR A 114 -12.82 -59.56 -32.90
N SER A 115 -12.79 -59.06 -34.12
CA SER A 115 -11.81 -58.10 -34.63
C SER A 115 -12.22 -56.65 -34.35
N LYS A 116 -11.23 -55.74 -34.36
CA LYS A 116 -11.45 -54.28 -34.37
C LYS A 116 -12.48 -53.89 -35.45
N PRO A 117 -13.42 -52.95 -35.18
CA PRO A 117 -14.30 -52.43 -36.22
C PRO A 117 -13.49 -51.69 -37.27
N THR A 118 -13.61 -52.14 -38.52
CA THR A 118 -12.91 -51.62 -39.69
C THR A 118 -13.50 -50.30 -40.19
N ALA A 119 -12.71 -49.60 -41.00
CA ALA A 119 -13.09 -48.33 -41.61
C ALA A 119 -14.42 -48.42 -42.40
N LYS A 120 -15.28 -47.41 -42.24
CA LYS A 120 -16.46 -47.23 -43.11
C LYS A 120 -16.01 -47.10 -44.57
N GLN A 121 -16.39 -48.07 -45.40
CA GLN A 121 -16.24 -47.97 -46.85
C GLN A 121 -17.01 -46.73 -47.36
N LYS A 122 -16.32 -45.85 -48.07
CA LYS A 122 -16.98 -44.79 -48.84
C LYS A 122 -17.43 -45.40 -50.17
N THR A 123 -18.73 -45.52 -50.37
CA THR A 123 -19.30 -45.74 -51.70
C THR A 123 -18.99 -44.53 -52.57
N ASN A 124 -18.34 -44.76 -53.71
CA ASN A 124 -17.86 -43.68 -54.57
C ASN A 124 -18.95 -43.22 -55.56
N GLY A 125 -20.04 -42.67 -55.02
CA GLY A 125 -21.04 -41.96 -55.82
C GLY A 125 -20.42 -40.72 -56.46
N LYS A 126 -20.64 -40.53 -57.77
CA LYS A 126 -20.19 -39.34 -58.50
C LYS A 126 -20.82 -38.09 -57.85
N ARG A 127 -20.01 -37.30 -57.15
CA ARG A 127 -20.47 -36.04 -56.54
C ARG A 127 -20.80 -35.03 -57.64
N GLN A 128 -22.03 -34.58 -57.69
CA GLN A 128 -22.47 -33.52 -58.61
C GLN A 128 -22.30 -32.16 -57.94
N ILE A 129 -21.80 -31.16 -58.67
CA ILE A 129 -21.79 -29.77 -58.21
C ILE A 129 -23.22 -29.25 -58.29
N VAL A 130 -23.74 -28.70 -57.20
CA VAL A 130 -25.10 -28.13 -57.11
C VAL A 130 -25.12 -26.63 -56.85
N ALA A 131 -24.04 -26.05 -56.32
CA ALA A 131 -23.80 -24.61 -56.29
C ALA A 131 -22.30 -24.29 -56.34
N THR A 132 -21.97 -23.10 -56.82
CA THR A 132 -20.62 -22.53 -56.88
C THR A 132 -20.75 -21.07 -56.46
N TYR A 133 -20.01 -20.69 -55.42
CA TYR A 133 -20.04 -19.36 -54.84
C TYR A 133 -18.67 -18.72 -55.02
N ASP A 134 -18.65 -17.54 -55.62
CA ASP A 134 -17.43 -16.87 -56.07
C ASP A 134 -17.03 -15.79 -55.06
N TYR A 135 -15.80 -15.88 -54.57
CA TYR A 135 -15.19 -14.90 -53.67
C TYR A 135 -14.23 -14.05 -54.49
N CYS A 136 -14.59 -12.79 -54.68
CA CYS A 136 -13.81 -11.81 -55.45
C CYS A 136 -13.13 -10.78 -54.55
N ASP A 137 -12.10 -10.12 -55.09
CA ASP A 137 -11.55 -8.88 -54.51
C ASP A 137 -12.43 -7.65 -54.84
N GLU A 138 -11.98 -6.49 -54.38
CA GLU A 138 -12.65 -5.19 -54.51
C GLU A 138 -12.91 -4.78 -55.97
N GLU A 139 -12.02 -5.17 -56.89
CA GLU A 139 -12.14 -4.94 -58.33
C GLU A 139 -12.98 -6.02 -59.04
N GLY A 140 -13.46 -7.03 -58.32
CA GLY A 140 -14.31 -8.10 -58.83
C GLY A 140 -13.55 -9.30 -59.43
N ASN A 141 -12.22 -9.38 -59.29
CA ASN A 141 -11.45 -10.53 -59.77
C ASN A 141 -11.61 -11.74 -58.85
N LEU A 142 -11.77 -12.92 -59.45
CA LEU A 142 -12.00 -14.16 -58.73
C LEU A 142 -10.76 -14.63 -57.94
N GLN A 143 -10.84 -14.57 -56.61
CA GLN A 143 -9.80 -15.05 -55.70
C GLN A 143 -9.93 -16.56 -55.44
N PHE A 144 -11.13 -17.02 -55.11
CA PHE A 144 -11.46 -18.45 -54.97
C PHE A 144 -12.96 -18.72 -55.08
N GLN A 145 -13.34 -19.99 -55.11
CA GLN A 145 -14.72 -20.47 -55.13
C GLN A 145 -14.97 -21.50 -54.04
N VAL A 146 -16.18 -21.46 -53.45
CA VAL A 146 -16.73 -22.51 -52.59
C VAL A 146 -17.72 -23.34 -53.42
N ILE A 147 -17.51 -24.65 -53.45
CA ILE A 147 -18.26 -25.61 -54.26
C ILE A 147 -19.11 -26.49 -53.35
N ARG A 148 -20.43 -26.45 -53.52
CA ARG A 148 -21.39 -27.33 -52.86
C ARG A 148 -21.67 -28.54 -53.74
N PHE A 149 -21.60 -29.73 -53.16
CA PHE A 149 -21.88 -31.01 -53.80
C PHE A 149 -23.15 -31.67 -53.27
N GLU A 150 -23.73 -32.54 -54.10
CA GLU A 150 -24.68 -33.58 -53.70
C GLU A 150 -24.02 -34.98 -53.85
N PRO A 151 -24.06 -35.86 -52.83
CA PRO A 151 -24.54 -35.65 -51.46
C PRO A 151 -23.82 -34.52 -50.70
N LYS A 152 -24.55 -33.80 -49.82
CA LYS A 152 -24.11 -32.58 -49.11
C LYS A 152 -22.64 -32.63 -48.68
N GLY A 153 -21.83 -31.77 -49.29
CA GLY A 153 -20.44 -31.56 -48.91
C GLY A 153 -19.84 -30.34 -49.61
N PHE A 154 -18.82 -29.74 -49.00
CA PHE A 154 -18.21 -28.51 -49.49
C PHE A 154 -16.73 -28.73 -49.83
N ARG A 155 -16.22 -28.07 -50.87
CA ARG A 155 -14.77 -27.94 -51.15
C ARG A 155 -14.47 -26.56 -51.71
N GLN A 156 -13.26 -26.07 -51.48
CA GLN A 156 -12.81 -24.79 -52.00
C GLN A 156 -11.79 -24.98 -53.14
N ARG A 157 -11.78 -24.08 -54.11
CA ARG A 157 -10.83 -24.08 -55.24
C ARG A 157 -10.47 -22.65 -55.66
N ARG A 158 -9.27 -22.45 -56.21
CA ARG A 158 -8.85 -21.18 -56.83
C ARG A 158 -8.47 -21.39 -58.31
N PRO A 159 -8.54 -20.36 -59.16
CA PRO A 159 -7.98 -20.44 -60.51
C PRO A 159 -6.46 -20.71 -60.47
N LYS A 160 -5.94 -21.33 -61.54
CA LYS A 160 -4.49 -21.47 -61.78
C LYS A 160 -4.05 -20.55 -62.91
N GLU A 161 -2.83 -20.04 -62.82
CA GLU A 161 -2.13 -19.46 -63.97
C GLU A 161 -2.06 -20.48 -65.10
N GLY A 162 -2.43 -20.07 -66.32
CA GLY A 162 -2.58 -20.97 -67.47
C GLY A 162 -3.91 -21.75 -67.55
N GLY A 163 -4.82 -21.57 -66.58
CA GLY A 163 -6.17 -22.12 -66.61
C GLY A 163 -6.39 -23.40 -65.79
N GLY A 164 -7.66 -23.70 -65.52
CA GLY A 164 -8.07 -24.79 -64.62
C GLY A 164 -8.03 -24.40 -63.15
N TRP A 165 -8.14 -25.41 -62.27
CA TRP A 165 -8.41 -25.23 -60.84
C TRP A 165 -7.36 -25.87 -59.94
N ASP A 166 -7.02 -25.19 -58.85
CA ASP A 166 -6.32 -25.75 -57.69
C ASP A 166 -7.31 -25.96 -56.53
N TRP A 167 -7.35 -27.15 -55.94
CA TRP A 167 -8.30 -27.49 -54.87
C TRP A 167 -7.74 -27.17 -53.47
N SER A 168 -7.05 -26.03 -53.38
CA SER A 168 -6.40 -25.50 -52.18
C SER A 168 -6.48 -23.97 -52.21
N VAL A 169 -6.94 -23.37 -51.12
CA VAL A 169 -6.93 -21.91 -50.92
C VAL A 169 -5.80 -21.44 -49.99
N LYS A 170 -4.80 -22.31 -49.72
CA LYS A 170 -3.67 -21.94 -48.85
C LYS A 170 -2.90 -20.76 -49.47
N GLY A 171 -2.85 -19.64 -48.74
CA GLY A 171 -2.22 -18.40 -49.18
C GLY A 171 -3.08 -17.50 -50.06
N VAL A 172 -4.36 -17.82 -50.26
CA VAL A 172 -5.33 -16.88 -50.87
C VAL A 172 -5.76 -15.85 -49.82
N ARG A 173 -6.02 -14.61 -50.26
CA ARG A 173 -6.52 -13.53 -49.41
C ARG A 173 -7.89 -13.90 -48.80
N VAL A 174 -8.08 -13.53 -47.54
CA VAL A 174 -9.35 -13.72 -46.83
C VAL A 174 -10.24 -12.53 -47.13
N VAL A 175 -11.39 -12.78 -47.76
CA VAL A 175 -12.40 -11.77 -48.14
C VAL A 175 -13.80 -12.29 -47.78
N PRO A 176 -14.75 -11.41 -47.40
CA PRO A 176 -16.14 -11.79 -47.20
C PRO A 176 -16.81 -12.17 -48.54
N TYR A 177 -17.87 -12.98 -48.48
CA TYR A 177 -18.69 -13.27 -49.64
C TYR A 177 -19.41 -11.99 -50.12
N ARG A 178 -19.58 -11.82 -51.44
CA ARG A 178 -20.23 -10.65 -52.06
C ARG A 178 -19.52 -9.31 -51.75
N LEU A 179 -18.19 -9.32 -51.68
CA LEU A 179 -17.37 -8.14 -51.38
C LEU A 179 -17.62 -6.94 -52.33
N PRO A 180 -17.69 -7.10 -53.67
CA PRO A 180 -17.98 -5.98 -54.56
C PRO A 180 -19.32 -5.29 -54.24
N GLU A 181 -20.37 -6.06 -53.94
CA GLU A 181 -21.69 -5.53 -53.57
C GLU A 181 -21.67 -4.84 -52.19
N LEU A 182 -20.93 -5.39 -51.23
CA LEU A 182 -20.72 -4.74 -49.93
C LEU A 182 -20.02 -3.38 -50.04
N LEU A 183 -19.16 -3.19 -51.03
CA LEU A 183 -18.42 -1.94 -51.25
C LEU A 183 -19.17 -0.94 -52.14
N ALA A 184 -20.05 -1.42 -53.03
CA ALA A 184 -20.93 -0.56 -53.82
C ALA A 184 -21.96 0.19 -52.95
N GLU A 185 -22.35 -0.38 -51.81
CA GLU A 185 -23.36 0.20 -50.90
C GLU A 185 -22.79 0.39 -49.47
N PRO A 186 -21.81 1.30 -49.27
CA PRO A 186 -21.02 1.39 -48.03
C PRO A 186 -21.83 1.85 -46.80
N GLN A 187 -22.97 2.51 -47.00
CA GLN A 187 -23.84 3.04 -45.93
C GLN A 187 -25.05 2.14 -45.63
N ARG A 188 -25.33 1.13 -46.46
CA ARG A 188 -26.49 0.26 -46.28
C ARG A 188 -26.24 -0.72 -45.13
N PRO A 189 -27.20 -0.93 -44.20
CA PRO A 189 -27.09 -1.96 -43.18
C PRO A 189 -26.88 -3.34 -43.80
N ILE A 190 -25.98 -4.13 -43.22
CA ILE A 190 -25.63 -5.46 -43.73
C ILE A 190 -26.10 -6.56 -42.79
N PHE A 191 -26.43 -7.71 -43.38
CA PHE A 191 -26.74 -8.93 -42.64
C PHE A 191 -25.57 -9.93 -42.77
N VAL A 192 -25.02 -10.39 -41.64
CA VAL A 192 -24.01 -11.44 -41.60
C VAL A 192 -24.68 -12.75 -41.24
N VAL A 193 -24.49 -13.77 -42.06
CA VAL A 193 -25.09 -15.11 -41.93
C VAL A 193 -24.01 -16.19 -42.04
N GLU A 194 -24.32 -17.43 -41.66
CA GLU A 194 -23.31 -18.50 -41.57
C GLU A 194 -22.87 -19.07 -42.92
N GLY A 195 -23.75 -19.03 -43.94
CA GLY A 195 -23.57 -19.76 -45.20
C GLY A 195 -23.86 -18.95 -46.46
N GLU A 196 -23.27 -19.38 -47.59
CA GLU A 196 -23.43 -18.69 -48.87
C GLU A 196 -24.86 -18.82 -49.44
N LYS A 197 -25.57 -19.93 -49.16
CA LYS A 197 -27.00 -20.13 -49.56
C LYS A 197 -27.86 -19.00 -48.99
N ASP A 198 -27.60 -18.69 -47.73
CA ASP A 198 -28.37 -17.78 -46.89
C ASP A 198 -28.13 -16.33 -47.29
N ALA A 199 -26.88 -15.97 -47.58
CA ALA A 199 -26.53 -14.67 -48.13
C ALA A 199 -27.17 -14.45 -49.52
N ASP A 200 -27.19 -15.46 -50.38
CA ASP A 200 -27.86 -15.40 -51.68
C ASP A 200 -29.39 -15.34 -51.56
N ASN A 201 -29.99 -16.00 -50.57
CA ASN A 201 -31.43 -15.95 -50.33
C ASN A 201 -31.87 -14.58 -49.80
N LEU A 202 -31.09 -13.96 -48.92
CA LEU A 202 -31.29 -12.57 -48.49
C LEU A 202 -31.11 -11.58 -49.67
N ALA A 203 -30.09 -11.78 -50.51
CA ALA A 203 -29.87 -10.94 -51.69
C ALA A 203 -31.04 -10.98 -52.68
N LYS A 204 -31.72 -12.13 -52.85
CA LYS A 204 -32.92 -12.26 -53.71
C LYS A 204 -34.11 -11.43 -53.24
N ILE A 205 -34.22 -11.17 -51.93
CA ILE A 205 -35.24 -10.28 -51.35
C ILE A 205 -34.73 -8.85 -51.14
N ASP A 206 -33.65 -8.47 -51.84
CA ASP A 206 -33.01 -7.15 -51.76
C ASP A 206 -32.60 -6.79 -50.32
N ILE A 207 -31.91 -7.72 -49.66
CA ILE A 207 -31.17 -7.49 -48.42
C ILE A 207 -29.69 -7.71 -48.68
N LEU A 208 -28.87 -6.71 -48.34
CA LEU A 208 -27.42 -6.77 -48.50
C LEU A 208 -26.85 -7.70 -47.42
N ALA A 209 -26.33 -8.86 -47.85
CA ALA A 209 -25.92 -9.92 -46.94
C ALA A 209 -24.56 -10.54 -47.33
N THR A 210 -23.87 -11.10 -46.33
CA THR A 210 -22.53 -11.66 -46.48
C THR A 210 -22.26 -12.79 -45.47
N CYS A 211 -21.22 -13.57 -45.72
CA CYS A 211 -20.76 -14.68 -44.87
C CYS A 211 -19.25 -14.91 -45.06
N ASN A 212 -18.66 -15.76 -44.23
CA ASN A 212 -17.29 -16.25 -44.42
C ASN A 212 -17.25 -17.62 -45.10
N ALA A 213 -16.18 -17.91 -45.83
CA ALA A 213 -15.99 -19.21 -46.44
C ALA A 213 -15.79 -20.31 -45.38
N GLY A 214 -16.60 -21.37 -45.43
CA GLY A 214 -16.45 -22.56 -44.58
C GLY A 214 -17.25 -22.58 -43.28
N GLY A 215 -18.23 -21.68 -43.10
CA GLY A 215 -19.24 -21.74 -42.04
C GLY A 215 -18.77 -21.35 -40.64
N ALA A 216 -19.56 -21.78 -39.64
CA ALA A 216 -19.39 -21.44 -38.23
C ALA A 216 -17.93 -21.48 -37.73
N GLY A 217 -17.51 -20.40 -37.08
CA GLY A 217 -16.17 -20.29 -36.48
C GLY A 217 -15.02 -20.15 -37.49
N LYS A 218 -15.30 -19.67 -38.72
CA LYS A 218 -14.27 -19.27 -39.70
C LYS A 218 -14.25 -17.77 -40.02
N TRP A 219 -15.12 -16.97 -39.42
CA TRP A 219 -14.99 -15.51 -39.40
C TRP A 219 -13.72 -15.08 -38.67
N THR A 220 -13.12 -13.99 -39.12
CA THR A 220 -11.87 -13.44 -38.56
C THR A 220 -11.86 -11.92 -38.68
N ALA A 221 -10.97 -11.26 -37.92
CA ALA A 221 -10.78 -9.81 -38.00
C ALA A 221 -10.39 -9.30 -39.42
N GLU A 222 -9.88 -10.16 -40.30
CA GLU A 222 -9.63 -9.80 -41.71
C GLU A 222 -10.93 -9.57 -42.49
N HIS A 223 -11.98 -10.38 -42.25
CA HIS A 223 -13.30 -10.15 -42.84
C HIS A 223 -13.93 -8.84 -42.34
N ALA A 224 -13.76 -8.54 -41.05
CA ALA A 224 -14.31 -7.34 -40.40
C ALA A 224 -13.77 -6.02 -41.00
N LYS A 225 -12.60 -6.01 -41.65
CA LYS A 225 -12.01 -4.81 -42.26
C LYS A 225 -12.85 -4.21 -43.39
N PHE A 226 -13.63 -5.03 -44.09
CA PHE A 226 -14.45 -4.62 -45.25
C PHE A 226 -15.85 -4.13 -44.86
N ILE A 227 -16.18 -4.23 -43.56
CA ILE A 227 -17.51 -3.90 -43.08
C ILE A 227 -17.65 -2.38 -42.92
N GLY A 228 -16.69 -1.71 -42.30
CA GLY A 228 -16.72 -0.25 -42.14
C GLY A 228 -17.85 0.25 -41.23
N ASP A 229 -18.00 1.58 -41.16
CA ASP A 229 -18.83 2.27 -40.19
C ASP A 229 -20.33 2.27 -40.56
N ARG A 230 -20.94 1.09 -40.57
CA ARG A 230 -22.37 0.86 -40.83
C ARG A 230 -23.00 -0.07 -39.79
N GLN A 231 -24.33 -0.11 -39.75
CA GLN A 231 -25.09 -1.05 -38.91
C GLN A 231 -24.95 -2.49 -39.41
N VAL A 232 -24.68 -3.42 -38.51
CA VAL A 232 -24.48 -4.84 -38.82
C VAL A 232 -25.44 -5.71 -38.02
N ILE A 233 -26.18 -6.56 -38.70
CA ILE A 233 -27.12 -7.51 -38.10
C ILE A 233 -26.58 -8.91 -38.32
N VAL A 234 -26.20 -9.60 -37.25
CA VAL A 234 -25.70 -10.98 -37.31
C VAL A 234 -26.86 -11.93 -37.02
N ILE A 235 -27.22 -12.77 -37.99
CA ILE A 235 -28.21 -13.84 -37.79
C ILE A 235 -27.48 -15.12 -37.41
N ALA A 236 -27.84 -15.71 -36.28
CA ALA A 236 -27.37 -17.02 -35.86
C ALA A 236 -28.30 -18.13 -36.39
N ASP A 237 -27.74 -19.27 -36.79
CA ASP A 237 -28.53 -20.50 -36.94
C ASP A 237 -29.09 -20.91 -35.56
N ASN A 238 -30.25 -21.57 -35.53
CA ASN A 238 -30.92 -21.95 -34.29
C ASN A 238 -30.28 -23.20 -33.61
N ASP A 239 -28.97 -23.14 -33.35
CA ASP A 239 -28.20 -24.12 -32.57
C ASP A 239 -27.04 -23.49 -31.77
N GLU A 240 -26.37 -24.31 -30.95
CA GLU A 240 -25.31 -23.84 -30.04
C GLU A 240 -24.02 -23.39 -30.76
N PRO A 241 -23.50 -24.12 -31.78
CA PRO A 241 -22.45 -23.59 -32.66
C PRO A 241 -22.77 -22.23 -33.29
N GLY A 242 -23.99 -22.04 -33.79
CA GLY A 242 -24.39 -20.83 -34.50
C GLY A 242 -24.45 -19.59 -33.61
N ARG A 243 -25.04 -19.71 -32.42
CA ARG A 243 -25.02 -18.64 -31.40
C ARG A 243 -23.60 -18.21 -31.05
N LYS A 244 -22.69 -19.17 -30.84
CA LYS A 244 -21.28 -18.87 -30.56
C LYS A 244 -20.58 -18.21 -31.75
N HIS A 245 -20.89 -18.64 -32.97
CA HIS A 245 -20.35 -18.02 -34.17
C HIS A 245 -20.79 -16.56 -34.28
N ALA A 246 -22.07 -16.25 -34.02
CA ALA A 246 -22.59 -14.90 -34.04
C ALA A 246 -21.93 -13.97 -32.99
N GLU A 247 -21.68 -14.47 -31.77
CA GLU A 247 -20.89 -13.75 -30.76
C GLU A 247 -19.45 -13.46 -31.23
N ASP A 248 -18.77 -14.43 -31.86
CA ASP A 248 -17.41 -14.25 -32.37
C ASP A 248 -17.36 -13.24 -33.55
N VAL A 249 -18.40 -13.20 -34.39
CA VAL A 249 -18.60 -12.15 -35.40
C VAL A 249 -18.77 -10.79 -34.73
N ALA A 250 -19.70 -10.65 -33.79
CA ALA A 250 -19.98 -9.38 -33.12
C ALA A 250 -18.76 -8.82 -32.38
N ARG A 251 -18.03 -9.68 -31.65
CA ARG A 251 -16.78 -9.29 -30.98
C ARG A 251 -15.70 -8.79 -31.95
N SER A 252 -15.66 -9.29 -33.18
CA SER A 252 -14.72 -8.81 -34.20
C SER A 252 -15.08 -7.44 -34.78
N LEU A 253 -16.36 -7.07 -34.71
CA LEU A 253 -16.94 -5.83 -35.25
C LEU A 253 -17.02 -4.70 -34.21
N ALA A 254 -16.88 -5.02 -32.93
CA ALA A 254 -16.78 -4.05 -31.84
C ALA A 254 -15.73 -2.96 -32.16
N GLY A 255 -16.16 -1.70 -32.18
CA GLY A 255 -15.31 -0.54 -32.52
C GLY A 255 -14.89 -0.45 -33.99
N ARG A 256 -15.54 -1.19 -34.90
CA ARG A 256 -15.32 -1.12 -36.37
C ARG A 256 -16.59 -0.86 -37.18
N ALA A 257 -17.75 -1.05 -36.58
CA ALA A 257 -19.07 -0.84 -37.15
C ALA A 257 -19.83 0.22 -36.32
N ALA A 258 -20.76 0.93 -36.96
CA ALA A 258 -21.59 1.96 -36.32
C ALA A 258 -22.55 1.39 -35.26
N GLY A 259 -22.82 0.08 -35.35
CA GLY A 259 -23.60 -0.68 -34.39
C GLY A 259 -23.68 -2.15 -34.81
N VAL A 260 -23.87 -3.04 -33.84
CA VAL A 260 -23.96 -4.50 -34.06
C VAL A 260 -25.17 -5.04 -33.34
N ARG A 261 -25.99 -5.85 -34.02
CA ARG A 261 -27.18 -6.51 -33.43
C ARG A 261 -27.10 -8.01 -33.63
N LEU A 262 -27.47 -8.77 -32.61
CA LEU A 262 -27.59 -10.23 -32.69
C LEU A 262 -29.06 -10.61 -32.85
N LEU A 263 -29.43 -11.11 -34.03
CA LEU A 263 -30.81 -11.49 -34.35
C LEU A 263 -30.99 -13.01 -34.26
N ASN A 264 -31.79 -13.44 -33.29
CA ASN A 264 -32.26 -14.82 -33.17
C ASN A 264 -33.63 -14.95 -33.85
N LEU A 265 -33.74 -15.80 -34.87
CA LEU A 265 -35.00 -16.04 -35.58
C LEU A 265 -35.94 -16.92 -34.74
N THR A 266 -37.01 -16.32 -34.22
CA THR A 266 -38.03 -17.05 -33.45
C THR A 266 -38.98 -17.84 -34.35
N GLY A 267 -39.44 -19.00 -33.89
CA GLY A 267 -40.43 -19.83 -34.59
C GLY A 267 -39.84 -20.96 -35.46
N LEU A 268 -38.51 -21.05 -35.55
CA LEU A 268 -37.81 -22.15 -36.23
C LEU A 268 -37.63 -23.38 -35.34
N GLY A 269 -37.51 -24.55 -35.97
CA GLY A 269 -37.05 -25.77 -35.30
C GLY A 269 -35.56 -25.73 -34.93
N GLU A 270 -35.10 -26.72 -34.16
CA GLU A 270 -33.67 -26.90 -33.84
C GLU A 270 -32.85 -27.02 -35.14
N LYS A 271 -31.82 -26.19 -35.31
CA LYS A 271 -31.00 -26.02 -36.54
C LYS A 271 -31.72 -25.41 -37.75
N GLY A 272 -32.82 -24.69 -37.56
CA GLY A 272 -33.38 -23.86 -38.62
C GLY A 272 -32.45 -22.68 -38.97
N ASP A 273 -32.30 -22.40 -40.27
CA ASP A 273 -31.54 -21.27 -40.82
C ASP A 273 -32.46 -20.15 -41.36
N ILE A 274 -31.89 -19.04 -41.84
CA ILE A 274 -32.67 -17.93 -42.43
C ILE A 274 -33.35 -18.34 -43.75
N SER A 275 -32.82 -19.34 -44.47
CA SER A 275 -33.51 -19.86 -45.64
C SER A 275 -34.79 -20.60 -45.26
N ASP A 276 -34.77 -21.41 -44.20
CA ASP A 276 -35.97 -22.08 -43.66
C ASP A 276 -37.02 -21.05 -43.21
N TRP A 277 -36.59 -19.92 -42.65
CA TRP A 277 -37.48 -18.82 -42.26
C TRP A 277 -38.15 -18.12 -43.46
N ILE A 278 -37.40 -17.89 -44.55
CA ILE A 278 -37.96 -17.35 -45.80
C ILE A 278 -38.91 -18.39 -46.45
N GLU A 279 -38.54 -19.67 -46.45
CA GLU A 279 -39.38 -20.77 -46.96
C GLU A 279 -40.69 -20.94 -46.14
N ALA A 280 -40.67 -20.60 -44.85
CA ALA A 280 -41.85 -20.53 -43.97
C ALA A 280 -42.75 -19.28 -44.19
N GLY A 281 -42.40 -18.40 -45.13
CA GLY A 281 -43.18 -17.20 -45.47
C GLY A 281 -42.65 -15.89 -44.88
N GLY A 282 -41.45 -15.89 -44.31
CA GLY A 282 -40.79 -14.68 -43.79
C GLY A 282 -40.50 -13.65 -44.89
N THR A 283 -40.87 -12.40 -44.63
CA THR A 283 -40.72 -11.27 -45.57
C THR A 283 -39.56 -10.34 -45.23
N LYS A 284 -39.12 -9.56 -46.21
CA LYS A 284 -38.08 -8.53 -46.05
C LYS A 284 -38.44 -7.50 -44.98
N GLU A 285 -39.71 -7.11 -44.96
CA GLU A 285 -40.28 -6.11 -44.05
C GLU A 285 -40.24 -6.63 -42.61
N GLN A 286 -40.69 -7.87 -42.38
CA GLN A 286 -40.59 -8.53 -41.07
C GLN A 286 -39.14 -8.69 -40.60
N LEU A 287 -38.21 -9.02 -41.50
CA LEU A 287 -36.80 -9.18 -41.10
C LEU A 287 -36.15 -7.84 -40.71
N ARG A 288 -36.58 -6.73 -41.32
CA ARG A 288 -36.18 -5.37 -40.92
C ARG A 288 -36.79 -4.97 -39.58
N GLU A 289 -38.08 -5.23 -39.36
CA GLU A 289 -38.76 -4.96 -38.08
C GLU A 289 -38.13 -5.76 -36.93
N LEU A 290 -37.78 -7.03 -37.16
CA LEU A 290 -37.04 -7.87 -36.23
C LEU A 290 -35.63 -7.34 -35.94
N ALA A 291 -34.92 -6.83 -36.97
CA ALA A 291 -33.62 -6.19 -36.79
C ALA A 291 -33.71 -4.88 -35.98
N GLU A 292 -34.67 -4.01 -36.29
CA GLU A 292 -34.88 -2.72 -35.61
C GLU A 292 -35.32 -2.90 -34.14
N SER A 293 -36.12 -3.92 -33.86
CA SER A 293 -36.56 -4.28 -32.49
C SER A 293 -35.56 -5.10 -31.69
N SER A 294 -34.56 -5.73 -32.33
CA SER A 294 -33.48 -6.44 -31.63
C SER A 294 -32.55 -5.46 -30.88
N GLU A 295 -32.18 -5.80 -29.64
CA GLU A 295 -31.27 -4.98 -28.83
C GLU A 295 -29.88 -4.87 -29.47
N GLU A 296 -29.25 -3.70 -29.31
CA GLU A 296 -27.87 -3.49 -29.77
C GLU A 296 -26.89 -4.25 -28.88
N TRP A 297 -26.08 -5.10 -29.51
CA TRP A 297 -25.11 -5.94 -28.85
C TRP A 297 -24.02 -5.06 -28.22
N GLN A 298 -24.01 -5.03 -26.89
CA GLN A 298 -22.90 -4.47 -26.13
C GLN A 298 -21.84 -5.54 -25.93
N PRO A 299 -20.54 -5.21 -26.06
CA PRO A 299 -19.50 -6.13 -25.64
C PRO A 299 -19.69 -6.45 -24.16
N PRO A 300 -19.55 -7.72 -23.73
CA PRO A 300 -19.54 -8.03 -22.31
C PRO A 300 -18.47 -7.17 -21.64
N SER A 301 -18.80 -6.61 -20.48
CA SER A 301 -17.88 -5.79 -19.71
C SER A 301 -16.52 -6.50 -19.57
N LYS A 302 -15.44 -5.70 -19.56
CA LYS A 302 -14.08 -6.21 -19.34
C LYS A 302 -14.08 -7.25 -18.21
N PRO A 303 -13.28 -8.33 -18.29
CA PRO A 303 -13.13 -9.24 -17.16
C PRO A 303 -12.80 -8.42 -15.92
N GLU A 304 -13.61 -8.58 -14.85
CA GLU A 304 -13.62 -7.71 -13.66
C GLU A 304 -12.20 -7.26 -13.31
N GLU A 305 -11.94 -5.96 -13.53
CA GLU A 305 -10.67 -5.35 -13.20
C GLU A 305 -10.47 -5.54 -11.70
N TRP A 306 -9.31 -6.08 -11.33
CA TRP A 306 -9.01 -6.35 -9.94
C TRP A 306 -9.09 -5.05 -9.14
N GLU A 307 -9.86 -5.06 -8.06
CA GLU A 307 -9.77 -4.01 -7.05
C GLU A 307 -8.32 -3.87 -6.56
N LYS A 308 -7.97 -2.66 -6.11
CA LYS A 308 -6.64 -2.38 -5.58
C LYS A 308 -6.37 -3.30 -4.37
N ILE A 309 -5.15 -3.82 -4.33
CA ILE A 309 -4.64 -4.60 -3.19
C ILE A 309 -4.62 -3.68 -1.96
N LYS A 310 -5.22 -4.12 -0.85
CA LYS A 310 -5.17 -3.42 0.45
C LYS A 310 -3.95 -3.93 1.22
N PRO A 311 -2.84 -3.15 1.35
CA PRO A 311 -1.56 -3.69 1.83
C PRO A 311 -1.62 -4.27 3.26
N PHE A 312 -0.78 -5.26 3.55
CA PHE A 312 -0.49 -5.69 4.92
C PHE A 312 0.99 -6.07 5.18
N ASP A 313 1.88 -5.84 4.21
CA ASP A 313 3.33 -5.95 4.42
C ASP A 313 4.01 -4.68 3.91
N HIS A 314 5.11 -4.28 4.54
CA HIS A 314 5.81 -3.03 4.22
C HIS A 314 6.28 -2.95 2.75
N SER A 315 6.49 -4.11 2.11
CA SER A 315 6.90 -4.23 0.70
C SER A 315 5.81 -3.85 -0.31
N ASP A 316 4.55 -3.77 0.14
CA ASP A 316 3.39 -3.49 -0.71
C ASP A 316 2.89 -2.04 -0.51
N LEU A 317 3.58 -1.23 0.30
CA LEU A 317 3.29 0.19 0.55
C LEU A 317 3.97 1.10 -0.51
N PRO A 318 3.39 2.26 -0.86
CA PRO A 318 3.97 3.17 -1.83
C PRO A 318 5.27 3.81 -1.29
N PRO A 319 6.25 4.17 -2.16
CA PRO A 319 7.40 4.96 -1.75
C PRO A 319 7.06 6.45 -1.59
N PHE A 320 7.74 7.17 -0.69
CA PHE A 320 7.54 8.62 -0.53
C PHE A 320 7.84 9.39 -1.84
N PRO A 321 6.93 10.29 -2.28
CA PRO A 321 7.09 11.00 -3.55
C PRO A 321 7.99 12.23 -3.39
N THR A 322 9.31 12.06 -3.29
CA THR A 322 10.28 13.15 -3.03
C THR A 322 10.15 14.35 -3.97
N GLY A 323 9.79 14.11 -5.24
CA GLY A 323 9.57 15.14 -6.27
C GLY A 323 8.47 16.17 -5.98
N VAL A 324 7.66 16.00 -4.91
CA VAL A 324 6.64 17.00 -4.49
C VAL A 324 7.19 18.04 -3.51
N LEU A 325 8.39 17.82 -2.98
CA LEU A 325 9.07 18.73 -2.07
C LEU A 325 9.74 19.88 -2.86
N PRO A 326 9.78 21.12 -2.30
CA PRO A 326 10.56 22.22 -2.86
C PRO A 326 12.05 21.87 -2.96
N ASP A 327 12.76 22.47 -3.91
CA ASP A 327 14.10 22.02 -4.34
C ASP A 327 15.11 21.86 -3.18
N ASP A 328 15.34 22.90 -2.36
CA ASP A 328 16.25 22.84 -1.19
C ASP A 328 15.93 21.67 -0.24
N LEU A 329 14.64 21.39 -0.03
CA LEU A 329 14.17 20.32 0.86
C LEU A 329 14.25 18.95 0.18
N ARG A 330 13.97 18.88 -1.13
CA ARG A 330 14.10 17.65 -1.93
C ARG A 330 15.55 17.20 -2.00
N GLU A 331 16.47 18.11 -2.32
CA GLU A 331 17.91 17.82 -2.40
C GLU A 331 18.45 17.32 -1.05
N TRP A 332 18.05 17.97 0.06
CA TRP A 332 18.36 17.50 1.41
C TRP A 332 17.85 16.08 1.66
N VAL A 333 16.56 15.81 1.42
CA VAL A 333 15.95 14.50 1.68
C VAL A 333 16.57 13.38 0.84
N GLU A 334 16.83 13.63 -0.45
CA GLU A 334 17.41 12.65 -1.36
C GLU A 334 18.89 12.40 -1.06
N ALA A 335 19.66 13.44 -0.75
CA ALA A 335 21.06 13.31 -0.35
C ALA A 335 21.19 12.59 1.00
N GLU A 336 20.34 12.90 1.98
CA GLU A 336 20.34 12.28 3.32
C GLU A 336 19.94 10.81 3.25
N SER A 337 18.86 10.48 2.51
CA SER A 337 18.46 9.11 2.19
C SER A 337 19.61 8.32 1.53
N HIS A 338 20.32 8.94 0.59
CA HIS A 338 21.46 8.31 -0.07
C HIS A 338 22.65 8.12 0.89
N ALA A 339 23.03 9.13 1.66
CA ALA A 339 24.17 9.09 2.57
C ALA A 339 23.98 8.05 3.69
N THR A 340 22.79 8.01 4.28
CA THR A 340 22.47 7.08 5.38
C THR A 340 21.94 5.74 4.89
N GLN A 341 21.57 5.59 3.62
CA GLN A 341 20.95 4.38 3.05
C GLN A 341 19.70 3.98 3.83
N THR A 342 18.80 4.96 4.01
CA THR A 342 17.47 4.81 4.61
C THR A 342 16.39 5.28 3.64
N PRO A 343 15.13 4.82 3.79
CA PRO A 343 14.03 5.34 2.99
C PRO A 343 13.89 6.87 3.12
N PRO A 344 13.63 7.61 2.02
CA PRO A 344 13.55 9.07 2.03
C PRO A 344 12.39 9.60 2.88
N ASP A 345 11.36 8.78 3.06
CA ASP A 345 10.18 8.96 3.90
C ASP A 345 10.55 9.46 5.31
N LEU A 346 11.60 8.87 5.91
CA LEU A 346 12.09 9.22 7.24
C LEU A 346 12.69 10.63 7.27
N ALA A 347 13.58 10.95 6.32
CA ALA A 347 14.20 12.26 6.23
C ALA A 347 13.16 13.34 5.89
N ALA A 348 12.21 13.05 4.99
CA ALA A 348 11.16 13.96 4.56
C ALA A 348 10.23 14.35 5.71
N LEU A 349 9.63 13.39 6.40
CA LEU A 349 8.63 13.67 7.43
C LEU A 349 9.26 14.27 8.69
N LEU A 350 10.48 13.86 9.07
CA LEU A 350 11.22 14.52 10.15
C LEU A 350 11.57 15.97 9.80
N SER A 351 12.04 16.24 8.57
CA SER A 351 12.36 17.60 8.13
C SER A 351 11.11 18.48 8.04
N LEU A 352 9.99 17.95 7.56
CA LEU A 352 8.70 18.65 7.56
C LEU A 352 8.23 18.97 8.99
N ALA A 353 8.42 18.07 9.96
CA ALA A 353 8.12 18.35 11.36
C ALA A 353 9.06 19.42 11.96
N VAL A 354 10.37 19.36 11.67
CA VAL A 354 11.33 20.42 12.06
C VAL A 354 10.89 21.77 11.53
N LEU A 355 10.62 21.88 10.22
CA LEU A 355 10.17 23.11 9.59
C LEU A 355 8.84 23.58 10.19
N SER A 356 7.85 22.70 10.37
CA SER A 356 6.61 22.94 11.11
C SER A 356 6.85 23.60 12.46
N SER A 357 7.77 23.07 13.28
CA SER A 357 8.03 23.62 14.63
C SER A 357 8.59 25.04 14.62
N THR A 358 9.34 25.42 13.58
CA THR A 358 9.90 26.78 13.44
C THR A 358 8.83 27.83 13.16
N ILE A 359 7.75 27.46 12.47
CA ILE A 359 6.65 28.33 12.06
C ILE A 359 5.36 28.14 12.87
N ALA A 360 5.27 27.06 13.65
CA ALA A 360 4.18 26.81 14.59
C ALA A 360 3.95 28.04 15.48
N ARG A 361 2.68 28.24 15.87
CA ARG A 361 2.16 29.42 16.58
C ARG A 361 2.23 30.77 15.84
N ARG A 362 3.17 30.93 14.90
CA ARG A 362 3.35 32.13 14.06
C ARG A 362 2.52 32.08 12.79
N VAL A 363 2.48 30.94 12.10
CA VAL A 363 1.65 30.74 10.91
C VAL A 363 0.38 29.97 11.28
N THR A 364 -0.75 30.44 10.76
CA THR A 364 -2.06 29.77 10.76
C THR A 364 -2.56 29.73 9.32
N VAL A 365 -3.35 28.72 8.95
CA VAL A 365 -4.04 28.67 7.65
C VAL A 365 -5.52 28.96 7.86
N GLU A 366 -6.10 29.85 7.06
CA GLU A 366 -7.54 30.08 6.97
C GLU A 366 -7.96 29.89 5.50
N PRO A 367 -8.32 28.66 5.06
CA PRO A 367 -8.66 28.42 3.67
C PRO A 367 -10.01 29.05 3.29
N ARG A 368 -10.97 29.02 4.23
CA ARG A 368 -12.31 29.60 4.12
C ARG A 368 -12.64 30.25 5.47
N THR A 369 -13.36 31.37 5.43
CA THR A 369 -13.66 32.20 6.61
C THR A 369 -14.21 31.38 7.77
N GLY A 370 -13.56 31.46 8.93
CA GLY A 370 -13.98 30.77 10.16
C GLY A 370 -13.41 29.37 10.36
N TRP A 371 -12.79 28.75 9.36
CA TRP A 371 -11.99 27.53 9.55
C TRP A 371 -10.52 27.91 9.66
N LYS A 372 -9.90 27.62 10.80
CA LYS A 372 -8.47 27.89 11.05
C LYS A 372 -7.74 26.62 11.45
N GLU A 373 -6.61 26.35 10.80
CA GLU A 373 -5.69 25.26 11.14
C GLU A 373 -4.34 25.82 11.57
N PRO A 374 -3.80 25.44 12.75
CA PRO A 374 -2.42 25.72 13.11
C PRO A 374 -1.49 24.78 12.32
N VAL A 375 -0.30 25.26 11.95
CA VAL A 375 0.62 24.54 11.04
C VAL A 375 1.43 23.39 11.68
N ASN A 376 1.21 23.09 12.95
CA ASN A 376 2.00 22.09 13.67
C ASN A 376 1.62 20.65 13.27
N LEU A 377 2.66 19.83 13.04
CA LEU A 377 2.54 18.45 12.59
C LEU A 377 2.83 17.43 13.71
N PHE A 378 2.16 16.30 13.65
CA PHE A 378 2.45 15.11 14.45
C PHE A 378 2.90 14.00 13.50
N VAL A 379 4.14 13.53 13.62
CA VAL A 379 4.76 12.56 12.71
C VAL A 379 5.23 11.32 13.47
N ALA A 380 4.92 10.15 12.94
CA ALA A 380 5.39 8.86 13.45
C ALA A 380 5.93 7.99 12.30
N CYS A 381 7.25 7.81 12.27
CA CYS A 381 7.95 6.97 11.30
C CYS A 381 8.37 5.64 11.95
N LEU A 382 7.76 4.54 11.54
CA LEU A 382 8.02 3.20 12.05
C LEU A 382 9.12 2.51 11.24
N LEU A 383 10.27 2.27 11.85
CA LEU A 383 11.37 1.51 11.26
C LEU A 383 12.01 0.58 12.30
N GLY A 384 12.34 -0.65 11.89
CA GLY A 384 12.99 -1.63 12.77
C GLY A 384 14.40 -1.21 13.19
N SER A 385 14.94 -1.85 14.24
CA SER A 385 16.31 -1.61 14.70
C SER A 385 17.36 -1.83 13.59
N GLY A 386 18.48 -1.11 13.68
CA GLY A 386 19.56 -1.18 12.67
C GLY A 386 19.31 -0.39 11.37
N ASN A 387 18.15 0.26 11.21
CA ASN A 387 17.81 1.15 10.08
C ASN A 387 18.45 2.56 10.15
N ARG A 388 19.48 2.79 10.98
CA ARG A 388 20.17 4.09 11.12
C ARG A 388 19.26 5.28 11.47
N LYS A 389 18.06 5.03 12.01
CA LYS A 389 17.04 6.03 12.38
C LYS A 389 17.63 7.22 13.13
N SER A 390 18.44 6.93 14.16
CA SER A 390 19.05 7.91 15.06
C SER A 390 20.10 8.79 14.38
N ALA A 391 20.66 8.40 13.23
CA ALA A 391 21.55 9.26 12.44
C ALA A 391 20.71 10.33 11.73
N VAL A 392 19.80 9.89 10.84
CA VAL A 392 18.85 10.76 10.11
C VAL A 392 18.09 11.70 11.04
N PHE A 393 17.66 11.20 12.19
CA PHE A 393 16.99 12.00 13.22
C PHE A 393 17.88 13.11 13.79
N ASN A 394 19.14 12.81 14.13
CA ASN A 394 20.07 13.82 14.63
C ASN A 394 20.45 14.84 13.54
N ASP A 395 20.64 14.39 12.30
CA ASP A 395 21.03 15.24 11.19
C ASP A 395 19.88 16.17 10.74
N ALA A 396 18.64 15.68 10.71
CA ALA A 396 17.45 16.49 10.42
C ALA A 396 17.15 17.54 11.51
N ILE A 397 17.38 17.22 12.80
CA ILE A 397 17.06 18.09 13.95
C ILE A 397 18.24 19.00 14.35
N GLY A 398 19.46 18.68 13.90
CA GLY A 398 20.68 19.45 14.17
C GLY A 398 20.51 20.97 14.01
N PRO A 399 20.03 21.48 12.86
CA PRO A 399 19.80 22.91 12.65
C PRO A 399 18.83 23.56 13.65
N LEU A 400 17.85 22.82 14.17
CA LEU A 400 16.91 23.36 15.17
C LEU A 400 17.57 23.47 16.56
N ARG A 401 18.44 22.51 16.93
CA ARG A 401 19.26 22.56 18.15
C ARG A 401 20.27 23.70 18.11
N GLU A 402 20.83 24.00 16.94
CA GLU A 402 21.71 25.15 16.74
C GLU A 402 20.96 26.47 16.95
N VAL A 403 19.75 26.62 16.39
CA VAL A 403 18.92 27.82 16.61
C VAL A 403 18.54 27.96 18.09
N GLU A 404 18.17 26.87 18.77
CA GLU A 404 17.93 26.89 20.21
C GLU A 404 19.17 27.37 20.98
N SER A 405 20.36 26.88 20.61
CA SER A 405 21.63 27.28 21.21
C SER A 405 21.95 28.77 20.96
N GLU A 406 21.72 29.28 19.74
CA GLU A 406 21.86 30.70 19.41
C GLU A 406 20.93 31.57 20.26
N GLN A 407 19.66 31.16 20.44
CA GLN A 407 18.68 31.86 21.26
C GLN A 407 19.03 31.87 22.75
N ILE A 408 19.50 30.73 23.30
CA ILE A 408 19.96 30.63 24.69
C ILE A 408 21.15 31.56 24.94
N LEU A 409 22.13 31.58 24.03
CA LEU A 409 23.31 32.45 24.14
C LEU A 409 22.94 33.94 24.04
N ALA A 410 22.00 34.30 23.16
CA ALA A 410 21.52 35.68 23.02
C ALA A 410 20.73 36.17 24.24
N ALA A 411 19.84 35.34 24.80
CA ALA A 411 18.98 35.72 25.93
C ALA A 411 19.70 35.65 27.29
N GLY A 412 20.76 34.83 27.41
CA GLY A 412 21.45 34.55 28.67
C GLY A 412 21.87 35.78 29.50
N PRO A 413 22.50 36.82 28.91
CA PRO A 413 22.90 38.01 29.66
C PRO A 413 21.73 38.81 30.27
N ASP A 414 20.62 38.94 29.53
CA ASP A 414 19.43 39.66 29.99
C ASP A 414 18.67 38.86 31.06
N ILE A 415 18.55 37.53 30.89
CA ILE A 415 17.98 36.63 31.90
C ILE A 415 18.81 36.72 33.20
N ALA A 416 20.13 36.57 33.12
CA ALA A 416 21.00 36.65 34.30
C ALA A 416 20.95 38.00 35.01
N ARG A 417 20.77 39.11 34.27
CA ARG A 417 20.53 40.44 34.86
C ARG A 417 19.20 40.47 35.61
N LEU A 418 18.11 40.03 34.98
CA LEU A 418 16.76 40.01 35.59
C LEU A 418 16.70 39.10 36.82
N GLU A 419 17.29 37.90 36.78
CA GLU A 419 17.44 37.00 37.93
C GLU A 419 18.27 37.61 39.06
N SER A 420 19.29 38.40 38.74
CA SER A 420 20.10 39.11 39.75
C SER A 420 19.29 40.19 40.44
N THR A 421 18.61 41.05 39.68
CA THR A 421 17.71 42.09 40.21
C THR A 421 16.62 41.47 41.08
N ARG A 422 15.89 40.49 40.57
CA ARG A 422 14.82 39.80 41.31
C ARG A 422 15.30 39.23 42.64
N ARG A 423 16.47 38.58 42.68
CA ARG A 423 17.05 38.06 43.94
C ARG A 423 17.43 39.16 44.94
N GLN A 424 17.86 40.33 44.47
CA GLN A 424 18.13 41.48 45.34
C GLN A 424 16.84 42.01 45.96
N ASP A 425 15.78 42.12 45.16
CA ASP A 425 14.48 42.62 45.59
C ASP A 425 13.75 41.62 46.51
N GLU A 426 13.80 40.31 46.25
CA GLU A 426 13.33 39.26 47.17
C GLU A 426 14.06 39.32 48.53
N SER A 427 15.38 39.59 48.52
CA SER A 427 16.17 39.80 49.74
C SER A 427 15.76 41.08 50.50
N ARG A 428 15.37 42.13 49.77
CA ARG A 428 14.88 43.40 50.32
C ARG A 428 13.47 43.25 50.91
N LEU A 429 12.56 42.58 50.21
CA LEU A 429 11.21 42.26 50.68
C LEU A 429 11.27 41.52 52.02
N LYS A 430 12.04 40.42 52.08
CA LYS A 430 12.21 39.62 53.30
C LYS A 430 12.77 40.42 54.50
N LYS A 431 13.57 41.47 54.25
CA LYS A 431 14.05 42.40 55.30
C LYS A 431 12.95 43.36 55.75
N LEU A 432 12.16 43.89 54.81
CA LEU A 432 11.02 44.79 55.11
C LEU A 432 9.93 44.04 55.89
N GLU A 433 9.51 42.87 55.43
CA GLU A 433 8.54 41.99 56.12
C GLU A 433 8.99 41.67 57.55
N LYS A 434 10.26 41.26 57.74
CA LYS A 434 10.82 40.99 59.07
C LYS A 434 10.81 42.25 59.95
N THR A 435 11.08 43.43 59.38
CA THR A 435 11.09 44.69 60.13
C THR A 435 9.68 45.10 60.54
N ALA A 436 8.71 45.02 59.62
CA ALA A 436 7.29 45.26 59.88
C ALA A 436 6.76 44.30 60.97
N ALA A 437 7.08 43.01 60.90
CA ALA A 437 6.65 42.01 61.87
C ALA A 437 7.28 42.18 63.27
N THR A 438 8.55 42.59 63.36
CA THR A 438 9.28 42.70 64.64
C THR A 438 9.16 44.06 65.32
N LYS A 439 8.96 45.15 64.56
CA LYS A 439 8.84 46.51 65.09
C LYS A 439 7.41 47.08 65.05
N HIS A 440 6.46 46.34 64.50
CA HIS A 440 5.10 46.81 64.19
C HIS A 440 5.08 48.11 63.36
N ASP A 441 6.10 48.29 62.51
CA ASP A 441 6.27 49.49 61.69
C ASP A 441 5.37 49.45 60.45
N ASN A 442 4.46 50.42 60.36
CA ASN A 442 3.55 50.56 59.22
C ASN A 442 4.25 51.04 57.94
N ASP A 443 5.34 51.81 58.04
CA ASP A 443 6.08 52.27 56.85
C ASP A 443 6.79 51.10 56.15
N SER A 444 7.51 50.28 56.92
CA SER A 444 8.06 49.01 56.42
C SER A 444 6.98 48.06 55.87
N ARG A 445 5.76 48.08 56.43
CA ARG A 445 4.65 47.25 55.95
C ARG A 445 4.12 47.72 54.59
N CYS A 446 3.92 49.02 54.39
CA CYS A 446 3.54 49.57 53.08
C CYS A 446 4.62 49.26 52.03
N LYS A 447 5.89 49.56 52.33
CA LYS A 447 7.02 49.29 51.43
C LYS A 447 7.21 47.81 51.10
N ALA A 448 6.85 46.90 52.00
CA ALA A 448 6.83 45.47 51.72
C ALA A 448 5.71 45.09 50.75
N LEU A 449 4.50 45.65 50.91
CA LEU A 449 3.38 45.40 50.01
C LEU A 449 3.64 45.96 48.60
N ASP A 450 4.18 47.17 48.50
CA ASP A 450 4.53 47.80 47.22
C ASP A 450 5.59 46.96 46.48
N LEU A 451 6.68 46.58 47.17
CA LEU A 451 7.74 45.75 46.58
C LEU A 451 7.28 44.32 46.27
N ALA A 452 6.32 43.77 47.02
CA ALA A 452 5.72 42.47 46.70
C ALA A 452 4.87 42.53 45.42
N ALA A 453 4.15 43.65 45.19
CA ALA A 453 3.43 43.88 43.95
C ALA A 453 4.37 44.09 42.76
N GLU A 454 5.46 44.85 42.94
CA GLU A 454 6.53 44.98 41.94
C GLU A 454 7.15 43.60 41.59
N LEU A 455 7.40 42.74 42.60
CA LEU A 455 7.97 41.40 42.41
C LEU A 455 7.02 40.37 41.78
N ASP A 456 5.69 40.49 41.91
CA ASP A 456 4.75 39.63 41.17
C ASP A 456 4.55 40.13 39.73
N ALA A 457 4.69 41.45 39.49
CA ALA A 457 4.73 42.03 38.15
C ALA A 457 6.06 41.78 37.40
N GLN A 458 7.18 41.60 38.11
CA GLN A 458 8.49 41.34 37.52
C GLN A 458 8.65 39.87 37.05
N THR A 459 8.26 39.62 35.80
CA THR A 459 8.48 38.34 35.13
C THR A 459 9.93 38.19 34.64
N VAL A 460 10.62 37.14 35.10
CA VAL A 460 11.87 36.68 34.47
C VAL A 460 11.50 35.66 33.40
N PRO A 461 11.88 35.84 32.12
CA PRO A 461 11.60 34.86 31.08
C PRO A 461 12.43 33.59 31.30
N ALA A 462 11.85 32.44 31.00
CA ALA A 462 12.59 31.18 31.00
C ALA A 462 13.66 31.18 29.90
N PRO A 463 14.77 30.42 30.06
CA PRO A 463 15.71 30.18 28.97
C PRO A 463 14.98 29.65 27.73
N PRO A 464 15.26 30.19 26.52
CA PRO A 464 14.63 29.74 25.28
C PRO A 464 14.79 28.23 25.08
N ARG A 465 13.70 27.56 24.69
CA ARG A 465 13.67 26.13 24.41
C ARG A 465 12.67 25.82 23.32
N LEU A 466 13.15 25.22 22.24
CA LEU A 466 12.37 24.80 21.08
C LEU A 466 12.10 23.30 21.11
N ILE A 467 13.02 22.50 21.68
CA ILE A 467 12.95 21.03 21.67
C ILE A 467 12.82 20.48 23.10
N VAL A 468 11.94 19.49 23.23
CA VAL A 468 11.82 18.65 24.42
C VAL A 468 11.92 17.17 24.06
N ASP A 469 12.65 16.45 24.92
CA ASP A 469 12.90 15.02 24.91
C ASP A 469 12.58 14.52 26.34
N ASP A 470 12.08 13.30 26.49
CA ASP A 470 11.71 12.65 27.77
C ASP A 470 11.02 13.57 28.81
N ALA A 471 9.80 14.03 28.49
CA ALA A 471 9.01 14.87 29.39
C ALA A 471 7.58 14.34 29.59
N THR A 472 7.17 14.21 30.86
CA THR A 472 5.78 13.86 31.20
C THR A 472 4.82 14.96 30.75
N SER A 473 3.56 14.60 30.47
CA SER A 473 2.53 15.56 30.02
C SER A 473 2.42 16.79 30.91
N GLU A 474 2.64 16.64 32.22
CA GLU A 474 2.61 17.74 33.19
C GLU A 474 3.75 18.74 33.01
N LYS A 475 4.99 18.27 32.78
CA LYS A 475 6.12 19.17 32.51
C LYS A 475 6.06 19.71 31.08
N LEU A 476 5.55 18.95 30.12
CA LEU A 476 5.29 19.43 28.76
C LEU A 476 4.31 20.64 28.76
N GLY A 477 3.21 20.56 29.51
CA GLY A 477 2.27 21.67 29.66
C GLY A 477 2.89 22.92 30.32
N MET A 478 3.76 22.73 31.32
CA MET A 478 4.53 23.84 31.91
C MET A 478 5.54 24.44 30.92
N MET A 479 6.28 23.60 30.19
CA MET A 479 7.25 24.07 29.19
C MET A 479 6.56 24.82 28.04
N LEU A 480 5.38 24.36 27.59
CA LEU A 480 4.57 25.12 26.63
C LEU A 480 4.24 26.53 27.13
N ALA A 481 3.86 26.70 28.40
CA ALA A 481 3.63 28.02 28.99
C ALA A 481 4.92 28.85 29.10
N GLU A 482 6.03 28.23 29.54
CA GLU A 482 7.37 28.85 29.63
C GLU A 482 7.89 29.33 28.25
N GLN A 483 7.43 28.73 27.14
CA GLN A 483 7.89 28.97 25.77
C GLN A 483 6.80 29.59 24.86
N ASN A 484 5.96 30.47 25.41
CA ASN A 484 4.93 31.24 24.69
C ASN A 484 3.96 30.38 23.84
N GLY A 485 3.65 29.18 24.35
CA GLY A 485 2.71 28.25 23.74
C GLY A 485 3.27 27.40 22.60
N ARG A 486 4.59 27.34 22.39
CA ARG A 486 5.20 26.57 21.30
C ARG A 486 6.35 25.68 21.77
N ILE A 487 6.31 24.39 21.41
CA ILE A 487 7.45 23.48 21.59
C ILE A 487 7.37 22.30 20.62
N ALA A 488 8.50 21.63 20.36
CA ALA A 488 8.58 20.38 19.63
C ALA A 488 8.99 19.22 20.55
N SER A 489 8.14 18.20 20.66
CA SER A 489 8.50 16.90 21.25
C SER A 489 9.06 16.01 20.16
N MET A 490 10.34 15.64 20.25
CA MET A 490 11.02 14.90 19.18
C MET A 490 11.90 13.80 19.78
N SER A 491 11.77 12.56 19.29
CA SER A 491 12.51 11.40 19.82
C SER A 491 12.87 10.33 18.77
N PRO A 492 14.07 9.72 18.86
CA PRO A 492 14.53 8.70 17.91
C PRO A 492 14.04 7.28 18.21
N GLU A 493 13.34 7.03 19.33
CA GLU A 493 12.88 5.67 19.70
C GLU A 493 11.40 5.57 20.09
N GLY A 494 10.73 6.65 20.52
CA GLY A 494 9.27 6.67 20.73
C GLY A 494 8.77 6.33 22.14
N GLY A 495 9.63 6.37 23.17
CA GLY A 495 9.25 6.14 24.57
C GLY A 495 8.25 7.16 25.13
N GLU A 496 8.01 8.24 24.41
CA GLU A 496 7.03 9.29 24.74
C GLU A 496 5.61 8.72 24.76
N PHE A 497 5.33 7.67 24.00
CA PHE A 497 4.05 6.98 24.05
C PHE A 497 3.81 6.29 25.41
N ASP A 498 4.84 5.77 26.07
CA ASP A 498 4.72 5.24 27.43
C ASP A 498 4.45 6.39 28.44
N LEU A 499 5.11 7.54 28.26
CA LEU A 499 4.83 8.75 29.06
C LEU A 499 3.39 9.26 28.86
N MET A 500 2.90 9.26 27.62
CA MET A 500 1.51 9.61 27.27
C MET A 500 0.51 8.64 27.93
N ALA A 501 0.86 7.35 28.00
CA ALA A 501 0.07 6.31 28.67
C ALA A 501 -0.05 6.52 30.18
N GLY A 502 0.80 7.38 30.78
CA GLY A 502 0.82 7.64 32.21
C GLY A 502 1.98 6.95 32.95
N LEU A 503 3.01 6.45 32.25
CA LEU A 503 4.25 6.03 32.90
C LEU A 503 4.80 7.21 33.72
N TYR A 504 5.06 6.98 35.02
CA TYR A 504 5.41 7.97 36.05
C TYR A 504 4.31 8.95 36.51
N ALA A 505 3.10 8.93 35.95
CA ALA A 505 1.99 9.74 36.46
C ALA A 505 1.53 9.22 37.84
N LYS A 506 1.32 10.12 38.82
CA LYS A 506 0.88 9.73 40.18
C LYS A 506 -0.47 9.00 40.23
N SER A 507 -1.31 9.21 39.21
CA SER A 507 -2.60 8.54 39.03
C SER A 507 -2.51 7.22 38.27
N GLY A 508 -1.39 6.95 37.57
CA GLY A 508 -1.30 5.89 36.57
C GLY A 508 -2.27 6.05 35.39
N LEU A 509 -2.91 7.22 35.26
CA LEU A 509 -3.91 7.48 34.22
C LEU A 509 -3.27 8.21 33.02
N PRO A 510 -3.69 7.88 31.78
CA PRO A 510 -3.19 8.53 30.57
C PRO A 510 -3.52 10.03 30.52
N GLN A 511 -2.57 10.84 30.05
CA GLN A 511 -2.68 12.31 30.04
C GLN A 511 -2.47 12.88 28.64
N PHE A 512 -3.46 12.68 27.77
CA PHE A 512 -3.43 13.15 26.38
C PHE A 512 -3.80 14.64 26.21
N GLY A 513 -4.37 15.31 27.22
CA GLY A 513 -4.92 16.66 27.09
C GLY A 513 -3.95 17.67 26.47
N VAL A 514 -2.70 17.71 26.93
CA VAL A 514 -1.66 18.61 26.41
C VAL A 514 -1.37 18.35 24.92
N TYR A 515 -1.37 17.07 24.49
CA TYR A 515 -1.15 16.68 23.10
C TYR A 515 -2.38 16.99 22.22
N LEU A 516 -3.58 16.73 22.73
CA LEU A 516 -4.83 16.98 21.99
C LEU A 516 -5.03 18.49 21.74
N MET A 517 -4.90 19.31 22.79
CA MET A 517 -5.00 20.77 22.70
C MET A 517 -3.84 21.36 21.90
N GLY A 518 -2.60 20.89 22.16
CA GLY A 518 -1.42 21.30 21.41
C GLY A 518 -1.45 20.92 19.92
N HIS A 519 -2.26 19.94 19.52
CA HIS A 519 -2.53 19.64 18.12
C HIS A 519 -3.58 20.57 17.50
N SER A 520 -4.71 20.80 18.17
CA SER A 520 -5.82 21.61 17.62
C SER A 520 -5.58 23.11 17.70
N GLY A 521 -4.77 23.58 18.65
CA GLY A 521 -4.67 25.00 18.99
C GLY A 521 -5.78 25.47 19.95
N ASP A 522 -6.47 24.55 20.61
CA ASP A 522 -7.46 24.88 21.66
C ASP A 522 -6.77 25.32 22.95
N ASP A 523 -7.34 26.29 23.66
CA ASP A 523 -6.79 26.83 24.91
C ASP A 523 -6.53 25.73 25.97
N LEU A 524 -5.27 25.57 26.38
CA LEU A 524 -4.89 24.63 27.42
C LEU A 524 -4.96 25.32 28.79
N ILE A 525 -5.90 24.91 29.62
CA ILE A 525 -6.01 25.33 31.03
C ILE A 525 -5.75 24.12 31.92
N THR A 526 -4.82 24.24 32.87
CA THR A 526 -4.47 23.20 33.84
C THR A 526 -4.44 23.79 35.25
N ASP A 527 -5.51 23.55 36.00
CA ASP A 527 -5.60 23.86 37.43
C ASP A 527 -5.00 22.74 38.28
N ARG A 528 -4.29 23.11 39.35
CA ARG A 528 -3.76 22.18 40.35
C ARG A 528 -3.85 22.76 41.74
N VAL A 529 -4.31 21.95 42.69
CA VAL A 529 -4.48 22.30 44.11
C VAL A 529 -3.21 22.88 44.77
N THR A 530 -2.02 22.63 44.20
CA THR A 530 -0.72 22.97 44.81
C THR A 530 0.17 23.93 44.00
N ARG A 531 -0.30 24.51 42.88
CA ARG A 531 0.50 25.44 42.03
C ARG A 531 -0.38 26.51 41.37
N LYS A 532 0.19 27.67 40.98
CA LYS A 532 -0.50 28.66 40.10
C LYS A 532 -1.02 27.94 38.85
N THR A 533 -2.24 28.24 38.42
CA THR A 533 -2.88 27.72 37.21
C THR A 533 -2.00 27.97 35.99
N VAL A 534 -1.83 26.94 35.16
CA VAL A 534 -1.14 27.06 33.86
C VAL A 534 -2.19 27.27 32.78
N ARG A 535 -2.19 28.44 32.13
CA ARG A 535 -3.01 28.71 30.95
C ARG A 535 -2.08 29.00 29.76
N VAL A 536 -2.34 28.36 28.63
CA VAL A 536 -1.61 28.54 27.37
C VAL A 536 -2.63 28.79 26.27
N GLU A 537 -2.59 29.98 25.68
CA GLU A 537 -3.51 30.37 24.61
C GLU A 537 -2.98 29.95 23.23
N ARG A 538 -3.84 29.31 22.44
CA ARG A 538 -3.50 28.73 21.11
C ARG A 538 -2.22 27.85 21.13
N PRO A 539 -2.08 26.83 22.01
CA PRO A 539 -0.86 26.01 22.11
C PRO A 539 -0.57 25.26 20.80
N ALA A 540 0.69 25.24 20.38
CA ALA A 540 1.16 24.56 19.18
C ALA A 540 2.32 23.61 19.51
N LEU A 541 1.98 22.33 19.67
CA LEU A 541 2.93 21.24 19.88
C LEU A 541 3.25 20.59 18.52
N THR A 542 4.54 20.43 18.20
CA THR A 542 4.95 19.54 17.09
C THR A 542 5.44 18.22 17.68
N CYS A 543 5.06 17.08 17.10
CA CYS A 543 5.55 15.76 17.50
C CYS A 543 6.32 15.11 16.33
N ALA A 544 7.50 14.55 16.59
CA ALA A 544 8.28 13.82 15.58
C ALA A 544 8.98 12.60 16.18
N TYR A 545 8.47 11.40 15.88
CA TYR A 545 8.94 10.16 16.49
C TYR A 545 9.42 9.16 15.43
N ALA A 546 10.65 8.67 15.57
CA ALA A 546 11.22 7.64 14.69
C ALA A 546 11.21 6.26 15.36
N MET A 547 10.01 5.79 15.75
CA MET A 547 9.85 4.63 16.63
C MET A 547 10.06 3.26 15.96
N GLN A 548 10.13 2.20 16.78
CA GLN A 548 10.14 0.81 16.30
C GLN A 548 8.69 0.27 16.20
N PRO A 549 8.36 -0.63 15.25
CA PRO A 549 7.00 -1.18 15.12
C PRO A 549 6.44 -1.78 16.41
N GLN A 550 7.29 -2.40 17.23
CA GLN A 550 6.92 -3.01 18.51
C GLN A 550 6.33 -2.01 19.51
N VAL A 551 6.73 -0.73 19.44
CA VAL A 551 6.17 0.32 20.32
C VAL A 551 4.73 0.61 19.92
N ILE A 552 4.39 0.55 18.63
CA ILE A 552 3.00 0.67 18.16
C ILE A 552 2.19 -0.59 18.50
N GLU A 553 2.75 -1.78 18.33
CA GLU A 553 2.13 -3.05 18.73
C GLU A 553 1.75 -3.02 20.22
N GLY A 554 2.62 -2.54 21.11
CA GLY A 554 2.31 -2.39 22.54
C GLY A 554 1.20 -1.38 22.88
N LEU A 555 0.90 -0.43 21.99
CA LEU A 555 -0.22 0.51 22.16
C LEU A 555 -1.57 -0.11 21.80
N ALA A 556 -1.58 -1.17 20.97
CA ALA A 556 -2.77 -1.97 20.69
C ALA A 556 -3.38 -2.55 21.97
N GLU A 557 -2.51 -3.08 22.83
CA GLU A 557 -2.83 -3.76 24.08
C GLU A 557 -3.36 -2.80 25.15
N ASN A 558 -3.10 -1.50 25.02
CA ASN A 558 -3.46 -0.50 26.04
C ASN A 558 -4.82 0.16 25.75
N PRO A 559 -5.88 -0.13 26.54
CA PRO A 559 -7.22 0.44 26.33
C PRO A 559 -7.25 1.97 26.46
N ALA A 560 -6.22 2.58 27.04
CA ALA A 560 -6.04 4.02 27.15
C ALA A 560 -6.20 4.76 25.81
N PHE A 561 -5.54 4.28 24.75
CA PHE A 561 -5.41 5.02 23.50
C PHE A 561 -6.63 4.86 22.58
N ARG A 562 -7.40 3.77 22.75
CA ARG A 562 -8.60 3.47 21.97
C ARG A 562 -9.67 4.56 22.24
N GLY A 563 -10.24 5.12 21.17
CA GLY A 563 -11.34 6.10 21.24
C GLY A 563 -11.02 7.47 21.85
N ARG A 564 -9.74 7.79 22.12
CA ARG A 564 -9.32 9.12 22.66
C ARG A 564 -8.84 10.10 21.60
N GLY A 565 -8.78 9.68 20.32
CA GLY A 565 -8.47 10.54 19.17
C GLY A 565 -7.02 11.03 19.05
N LEU A 566 -6.10 10.63 19.93
CA LEU A 566 -4.69 11.06 19.83
C LEU A 566 -3.97 10.41 18.63
N LEU A 567 -4.14 9.10 18.44
CA LEU A 567 -3.50 8.36 17.34
C LEU A 567 -3.99 8.84 15.96
N ALA A 568 -5.27 9.21 15.86
CA ALA A 568 -5.89 9.80 14.67
C ALA A 568 -5.27 11.14 14.19
N ARG A 569 -4.34 11.73 14.95
CA ARG A 569 -3.65 12.99 14.62
C ARG A 569 -2.26 12.79 14.00
N PHE A 570 -1.71 11.59 14.03
CA PHE A 570 -0.36 11.33 13.53
C PHE A 570 -0.34 11.05 12.02
N LEU A 571 0.64 11.63 11.34
CA LEU A 571 1.06 11.26 9.99
C LEU A 571 1.97 10.04 10.11
N TYR A 572 1.43 8.88 9.74
CA TYR A 572 2.13 7.60 9.84
C TYR A 572 2.90 7.28 8.57
N ALA A 573 4.17 6.92 8.72
CA ALA A 573 4.96 6.26 7.69
C ALA A 573 5.56 4.98 8.24
N ALA A 574 5.56 3.93 7.42
CA ALA A 574 6.07 2.61 7.77
C ALA A 574 6.87 2.00 6.60
N PRO A 575 7.93 2.68 6.13
CA PRO A 575 8.58 2.36 4.87
C PRO A 575 9.36 1.03 4.90
N GLU A 576 9.60 0.46 3.71
CA GLU A 576 10.38 -0.77 3.55
C GLU A 576 11.83 -0.59 4.03
N SER A 577 12.26 -1.43 4.99
CA SER A 577 13.62 -1.41 5.55
C SER A 577 14.64 -1.92 4.53
N TRP A 578 15.58 -1.06 4.10
CA TRP A 578 16.66 -1.44 3.17
C TRP A 578 17.77 -2.32 3.79
N VAL A 579 17.67 -2.71 5.06
CA VAL A 579 18.64 -3.58 5.75
C VAL A 579 18.78 -4.92 5.01
N GLY A 580 19.95 -5.12 4.40
CA GLY A 580 20.27 -6.27 3.54
C GLY A 580 20.58 -5.89 2.09
N GLU A 581 20.07 -4.74 1.64
CA GLU A 581 20.19 -4.26 0.25
C GLU A 581 20.97 -2.92 0.12
N ARG A 582 21.34 -2.30 1.25
CA ARG A 582 22.10 -1.04 1.31
C ARG A 582 23.42 -1.09 0.52
N LYS A 583 23.70 -0.02 -0.22
CA LYS A 583 25.02 0.24 -0.83
C LYS A 583 26.07 0.45 0.26
N ILE A 584 27.26 -0.09 0.05
CA ILE A 584 28.42 0.07 0.94
C ILE A 584 29.14 1.38 0.57
N ALA A 585 29.56 2.15 1.57
CA ALA A 585 30.26 3.43 1.41
C ALA A 585 29.58 4.41 0.43
N PRO A 586 28.31 4.80 0.67
CA PRO A 586 27.66 5.85 -0.11
C PRO A 586 28.38 7.20 0.06
N THR A 587 28.28 8.05 -0.95
CA THR A 587 28.70 9.46 -0.86
C THR A 587 27.92 10.15 0.28
N PRO A 588 28.61 10.86 1.21
CA PRO A 588 27.94 11.64 2.25
C PRO A 588 27.22 12.86 1.65
N VAL A 589 26.28 13.44 2.41
CA VAL A 589 25.64 14.71 2.04
C VAL A 589 26.70 15.80 1.87
N SER A 590 26.63 16.55 0.76
CA SER A 590 27.54 17.65 0.49
C SER A 590 27.32 18.83 1.44
N GLU A 591 28.37 19.57 1.75
CA GLU A 591 28.27 20.72 2.66
C GLU A 591 27.34 21.82 2.12
N SER A 592 27.23 21.99 0.80
CA SER A 592 26.27 22.93 0.20
C SER A 592 24.82 22.57 0.53
N VAL A 593 24.44 21.29 0.41
CA VAL A 593 23.09 20.81 0.69
C VAL A 593 22.78 20.89 2.20
N LYS A 594 23.74 20.53 3.06
CA LYS A 594 23.62 20.74 4.51
C LYS A 594 23.41 22.21 4.86
N MET A 595 24.20 23.11 4.25
CA MET A 595 24.11 24.55 4.49
C MET A 595 22.78 25.14 4.00
N ALA A 596 22.24 24.67 2.86
CA ALA A 596 20.93 25.08 2.36
C ALA A 596 19.80 24.70 3.35
N TYR A 597 19.73 23.43 3.76
CA TYR A 597 18.74 22.98 4.75
C TYR A 597 18.90 23.70 6.10
N ARG A 598 20.13 23.85 6.58
CA ARG A 598 20.45 24.60 7.82
C ARG A 598 19.97 26.06 7.74
N TRP A 599 20.23 26.74 6.63
CA TRP A 599 19.80 28.11 6.41
C TRP A 599 18.27 28.22 6.33
N LEU A 600 17.60 27.28 5.66
CA LEU A 600 16.14 27.21 5.58
C LEU A 600 15.50 27.11 6.97
N VAL A 601 15.95 26.17 7.81
CA VAL A 601 15.45 26.01 9.19
C VAL A 601 15.70 27.29 10.00
N ARG A 602 16.91 27.85 9.93
CA ARG A 602 17.29 29.09 10.65
C ARG A 602 16.46 30.29 10.23
N LYS A 603 16.24 30.48 8.93
CA LYS A 603 15.44 31.57 8.34
C LYS A 603 14.01 31.57 8.87
N LEU A 604 13.35 30.41 8.89
CA LEU A 604 11.97 30.28 9.37
C LEU A 604 11.88 30.44 10.90
N ALA A 605 12.86 29.92 11.64
CA ALA A 605 12.89 30.00 13.09
C ALA A 605 13.15 31.41 13.65
N LEU A 606 13.84 32.28 12.89
CA LEU A 606 14.14 33.67 13.27
C LEU A 606 13.06 34.69 12.87
N ALA A 607 11.99 34.30 12.15
CA ALA A 607 10.91 35.22 11.81
C ALA A 607 10.02 35.54 13.03
N GLU A 608 9.68 36.82 13.25
CA GLU A 608 8.98 37.27 14.47
C GLU A 608 7.47 37.52 14.31
N GLU A 609 7.03 37.89 13.10
CA GLU A 609 5.63 38.26 12.80
C GLU A 609 4.66 37.03 12.81
N GLU A 610 3.42 37.20 13.31
CA GLU A 610 2.31 36.24 13.11
C GLU A 610 1.62 36.46 11.73
N PHE A 611 1.28 35.38 11.02
CA PHE A 611 0.62 35.40 9.72
C PHE A 611 -0.56 34.42 9.65
N THR A 612 -1.61 34.82 8.92
CA THR A 612 -2.66 33.90 8.47
C THR A 612 -2.58 33.76 6.95
N LEU A 613 -2.21 32.57 6.49
CA LEU A 613 -2.18 32.22 5.06
C LEU A 613 -3.60 31.92 4.58
N GLN A 614 -3.97 32.51 3.45
CA GLN A 614 -5.20 32.18 2.72
C GLN A 614 -4.87 31.41 1.44
N LEU A 615 -5.87 30.71 0.89
CA LEU A 615 -5.74 30.10 -0.43
C LEU A 615 -5.89 31.15 -1.55
N THR A 616 -5.37 30.80 -2.73
CA THR A 616 -5.82 31.33 -4.01
C THR A 616 -7.15 30.68 -4.41
N SER A 617 -7.93 31.30 -5.32
CA SER A 617 -9.23 30.74 -5.71
C SER A 617 -9.12 29.36 -6.36
N ASP A 618 -8.05 29.08 -7.11
CA ASP A 618 -7.84 27.77 -7.71
C ASP A 618 -7.31 26.73 -6.70
N ALA A 619 -6.54 27.15 -5.71
CA ALA A 619 -6.15 26.29 -4.58
C ALA A 619 -7.36 25.86 -3.74
N ASP A 620 -8.34 26.75 -3.53
CA ASP A 620 -9.59 26.41 -2.84
C ASP A 620 -10.44 25.40 -3.63
N LYS A 621 -10.50 25.52 -4.96
CA LYS A 621 -11.15 24.49 -5.82
C LYS A 621 -10.47 23.13 -5.70
N VAL A 622 -9.13 23.09 -5.73
CA VAL A 622 -8.38 21.84 -5.56
C VAL A 622 -8.62 21.23 -4.18
N LEU A 623 -8.64 22.05 -3.12
CA LEU A 623 -9.00 21.59 -1.78
C LEU A 623 -10.43 21.04 -1.74
N PHE A 624 -11.40 21.73 -2.33
CA PHE A 624 -12.80 21.31 -2.37
C PHE A 624 -12.99 19.91 -3.00
N TYR A 625 -12.32 19.65 -4.13
CA TYR A 625 -12.34 18.31 -4.73
C TYR A 625 -11.64 17.25 -3.87
N TRP A 626 -10.57 17.62 -3.16
CA TRP A 626 -9.89 16.72 -2.22
C TRP A 626 -10.75 16.39 -1.01
N GLU A 627 -11.41 17.38 -0.41
CA GLU A 627 -12.38 17.18 0.69
C GLU A 627 -13.50 16.22 0.26
N GLY A 628 -14.10 16.44 -0.92
CA GLY A 628 -15.13 15.56 -1.45
C GLY A 628 -14.66 14.11 -1.66
N HIS A 629 -13.42 13.92 -2.14
CA HIS A 629 -12.84 12.58 -2.29
C HIS A 629 -12.46 11.93 -0.95
N VAL A 630 -12.07 12.71 0.06
CA VAL A 630 -11.87 12.20 1.42
C VAL A 630 -13.20 11.74 2.04
N GLU A 631 -14.28 12.50 1.89
CA GLU A 631 -15.63 12.08 2.32
C GLU A 631 -16.11 10.82 1.59
N GLU A 632 -15.83 10.68 0.29
CA GLU A 632 -16.09 9.45 -0.48
C GLU A 632 -15.33 8.24 0.08
N MET A 633 -14.02 8.39 0.33
CA MET A 633 -13.20 7.32 0.95
C MET A 633 -13.64 6.97 2.37
N LEU A 634 -14.26 7.90 3.10
CA LEU A 634 -14.82 7.70 4.44
C LEU A 634 -16.20 7.02 4.43
N GLY A 635 -16.89 6.97 3.29
CA GLY A 635 -18.24 6.42 3.13
C GLY A 635 -18.35 4.93 3.46
N ASP A 636 -19.58 4.39 3.48
CA ASP A 636 -19.81 2.94 3.67
C ASP A 636 -19.31 2.19 2.42
N GLY A 637 -18.43 1.21 2.59
CA GLY A 637 -17.70 0.54 1.51
C GLY A 637 -16.49 1.31 0.97
N GLY A 638 -16.19 2.51 1.50
CA GLY A 638 -15.04 3.32 1.11
C GLY A 638 -13.70 2.75 1.61
N ASP A 639 -12.60 3.17 0.97
CA ASP A 639 -11.26 2.66 1.30
C ASP A 639 -10.88 2.87 2.78
N MET A 640 -11.26 4.02 3.37
CA MET A 640 -10.99 4.40 4.75
C MET A 640 -12.15 4.12 5.73
N GLU A 641 -13.13 3.25 5.39
CA GLU A 641 -14.26 2.91 6.28
C GLU A 641 -13.79 2.45 7.68
N LEU A 642 -12.74 1.65 7.74
CA LEU A 642 -12.18 1.11 9.00
C LEU A 642 -11.28 2.11 9.74
N THR A 643 -10.87 3.19 9.09
CA THR A 643 -9.92 4.20 9.61
C THR A 643 -10.55 5.60 9.69
N ARG A 644 -11.89 5.67 9.72
CA ARG A 644 -12.71 6.90 9.73
C ARG A 644 -12.20 8.00 10.67
N ASP A 645 -11.86 7.64 11.91
CA ASP A 645 -11.35 8.58 12.92
C ASP A 645 -10.08 9.33 12.46
N TRP A 646 -9.20 8.65 11.74
CA TRP A 646 -7.95 9.20 11.18
C TRP A 646 -8.21 9.94 9.87
N GLY A 647 -8.97 9.33 8.94
CA GLY A 647 -9.28 9.94 7.64
C GLY A 647 -10.04 11.27 7.78
N ALA A 648 -10.91 11.40 8.79
CA ALA A 648 -11.60 12.65 9.14
C ALA A 648 -10.68 13.78 9.65
N LYS A 649 -9.37 13.54 9.78
CA LYS A 649 -8.33 14.56 10.04
C LYS A 649 -7.42 14.83 8.85
N LEU A 650 -7.55 14.07 7.76
CA LEU A 650 -6.64 14.12 6.62
C LEU A 650 -6.74 15.44 5.85
N ALA A 651 -7.93 16.03 5.67
CA ALA A 651 -8.09 17.32 5.01
C ALA A 651 -7.38 18.46 5.78
N GLY A 652 -7.56 18.52 7.10
CA GLY A 652 -6.84 19.46 7.97
C GLY A 652 -5.32 19.23 7.92
N ALA A 653 -4.87 17.98 8.06
CA ALA A 653 -3.45 17.61 7.93
C ALA A 653 -2.84 18.03 6.57
N THR A 654 -3.61 17.89 5.47
CA THR A 654 -3.21 18.31 4.12
C THR A 654 -2.93 19.82 4.08
N LEU A 655 -3.80 20.64 4.68
CA LEU A 655 -3.58 22.09 4.78
C LEU A 655 -2.34 22.46 5.59
N ARG A 656 -2.07 21.74 6.69
CA ARG A 656 -0.87 21.97 7.51
C ARG A 656 0.40 21.67 6.73
N MET A 657 0.44 20.54 6.01
CA MET A 657 1.55 20.19 5.13
C MET A 657 1.72 21.23 4.00
N ALA A 658 0.61 21.66 3.37
CA ALA A 658 0.64 22.70 2.34
C ALA A 658 1.20 24.03 2.86
N ALA A 659 0.88 24.43 4.08
CA ALA A 659 1.43 25.64 4.70
C ALA A 659 2.93 25.55 4.97
N VAL A 660 3.43 24.39 5.42
CA VAL A 660 4.87 24.14 5.58
C VAL A 660 5.57 24.23 4.22
N ILE A 661 5.03 23.55 3.19
CA ILE A 661 5.58 23.58 1.82
C ILE A 661 5.58 25.00 1.25
N HIS A 662 4.49 25.76 1.43
CA HIS A 662 4.39 27.18 1.07
C HIS A 662 5.48 28.00 1.76
N CYS A 663 5.66 27.83 3.07
CA CYS A 663 6.64 28.58 3.84
C CYS A 663 8.09 28.28 3.41
N VAL A 664 8.37 27.07 2.94
CA VAL A 664 9.66 26.71 2.32
C VAL A 664 9.82 27.41 0.96
N LYS A 665 8.84 27.27 0.06
CA LYS A 665 8.89 27.75 -1.34
C LYS A 665 8.84 29.29 -1.45
N HIS A 666 8.09 29.96 -0.57
CA HIS A 666 7.74 31.38 -0.70
C HIS A 666 7.97 32.21 0.58
N GLY A 667 8.32 31.59 1.70
CA GLY A 667 8.35 32.27 3.01
C GLY A 667 6.96 32.43 3.62
N LEU A 668 6.89 33.13 4.77
CA LEU A 668 5.69 33.14 5.63
C LEU A 668 4.51 34.01 5.12
N LYS A 669 4.68 34.70 3.99
CA LYS A 669 3.71 35.68 3.44
C LYS A 669 3.10 35.14 2.14
N GLY A 670 2.00 35.77 1.70
CA GLY A 670 1.33 35.48 0.43
C GLY A 670 0.08 34.61 0.57
N ARG A 671 -0.30 33.94 -0.52
CA ARG A 671 -1.42 32.99 -0.60
C ARG A 671 -0.90 31.65 -1.10
N ILE A 672 -1.46 30.56 -0.59
CA ILE A 672 -1.08 29.21 -1.02
C ILE A 672 -1.66 28.96 -2.42
N ASP A 673 -0.78 28.54 -3.34
CA ASP A 673 -1.11 28.23 -4.73
C ASP A 673 -1.67 26.81 -4.90
N ALA A 674 -2.27 26.55 -6.06
CA ALA A 674 -2.88 25.25 -6.35
C ALA A 674 -1.84 24.12 -6.43
N GLU A 675 -0.62 24.41 -6.90
CA GLU A 675 0.49 23.47 -6.98
C GLU A 675 0.91 22.97 -5.59
N THR A 676 0.99 23.86 -4.61
CA THR A 676 1.37 23.55 -3.24
C THR A 676 0.31 22.70 -2.54
N ILE A 677 -0.98 22.96 -2.78
CA ILE A 677 -2.07 22.08 -2.34
C ILE A 677 -1.96 20.70 -3.01
N GLN A 678 -1.70 20.63 -4.32
CA GLN A 678 -1.50 19.36 -5.03
C GLN A 678 -0.29 18.56 -4.50
N SER A 679 0.82 19.22 -4.17
CA SER A 679 1.97 18.56 -3.54
C SER A 679 1.62 18.01 -2.15
N ALA A 680 0.87 18.75 -1.34
CA ALA A 680 0.39 18.26 -0.05
C ALA A 680 -0.59 17.08 -0.18
N ILE A 681 -1.49 17.11 -1.18
CA ILE A 681 -2.41 16.00 -1.50
C ILE A 681 -1.62 14.75 -1.89
N LYS A 682 -0.56 14.88 -2.70
CA LYS A 682 0.30 13.73 -3.07
C LYS A 682 0.98 13.09 -1.83
N ILE A 683 1.39 13.88 -0.84
CA ILE A 683 1.87 13.35 0.45
C ILE A 683 0.73 12.70 1.22
N ALA A 684 -0.45 13.32 1.28
CA ALA A 684 -1.63 12.77 1.96
C ALA A 684 -2.06 11.41 1.37
N MET A 685 -2.09 11.28 0.03
CA MET A 685 -2.37 10.02 -0.67
C MET A 685 -1.30 8.95 -0.42
N TYR A 686 -0.03 9.34 -0.26
CA TYR A 686 1.02 8.42 0.20
C TYR A 686 0.74 7.96 1.64
N LEU A 687 0.33 8.86 2.55
CA LEU A 687 0.11 8.53 3.96
C LEU A 687 -1.07 7.58 4.21
N ILE A 688 -2.12 7.56 3.38
CA ILE A 688 -3.32 6.70 3.56
C ILE A 688 -2.95 5.22 3.79
N PRO A 689 -2.32 4.50 2.82
CA PRO A 689 -2.00 3.08 3.00
C PRO A 689 -0.98 2.81 4.12
N HIS A 690 -0.11 3.78 4.44
CA HIS A 690 0.77 3.67 5.59
C HIS A 690 0.01 3.79 6.92
N ALA A 691 -0.96 4.69 7.01
CA ALA A 691 -1.82 4.82 8.19
C ALA A 691 -2.73 3.61 8.35
N GLU A 692 -3.34 3.11 7.28
CA GLU A 692 -4.09 1.84 7.30
C GLU A 692 -3.24 0.68 7.83
N PHE A 693 -2.04 0.48 7.27
CA PHE A 693 -1.12 -0.56 7.75
C PHE A 693 -0.75 -0.40 9.23
N VAL A 694 -0.49 0.83 9.69
CA VAL A 694 -0.11 1.10 11.09
C VAL A 694 -1.29 0.93 12.05
N LEU A 695 -2.50 1.34 11.65
CA LEU A 695 -3.72 1.17 12.44
C LEU A 695 -4.18 -0.29 12.46
N ASP A 696 -4.00 -1.05 11.37
CA ASP A 696 -4.19 -2.50 11.33
C ASP A 696 -3.23 -3.23 12.30
N LEU A 697 -1.97 -2.77 12.38
CA LEU A 697 -0.99 -3.30 13.33
C LEU A 697 -1.43 -3.05 14.79
N MET A 698 -2.14 -1.93 15.05
CA MET A 698 -2.76 -1.64 16.35
C MET A 698 -4.07 -2.40 16.61
N ALA A 699 -4.70 -2.96 15.58
CA ALA A 699 -5.97 -3.69 15.67
C ALA A 699 -5.81 -5.21 15.70
N ALA A 700 -4.59 -5.72 15.49
CA ALA A 700 -4.28 -7.14 15.48
C ALA A 700 -4.28 -7.76 16.89
N ASP A 701 -5.42 -8.28 17.33
CA ASP A 701 -5.51 -9.17 18.50
C ASP A 701 -4.56 -10.39 18.37
N GLU A 702 -4.13 -10.95 19.51
CA GLU A 702 -3.04 -11.96 19.75
C GLU A 702 -2.97 -13.22 18.84
N THR A 703 -3.87 -13.40 17.89
CA THR A 703 -3.80 -14.42 16.83
C THR A 703 -2.57 -14.25 15.91
N ASP A 704 -1.79 -15.32 15.69
CA ASP A 704 -0.68 -15.44 14.72
C ASP A 704 -1.14 -15.33 13.23
N MET A 705 -2.31 -14.74 12.98
CA MET A 705 -2.92 -14.55 11.66
C MET A 705 -2.03 -13.71 10.73
N TYR A 706 -1.38 -12.67 11.25
CA TYR A 706 -0.40 -11.87 10.50
C TYR A 706 0.82 -12.72 10.07
N GLY A 707 1.31 -13.58 10.96
CA GLY A 707 2.40 -14.52 10.66
C GLY A 707 2.00 -15.66 9.73
N ASP A 708 0.71 -16.03 9.71
CA ASP A 708 0.11 -16.97 8.76
C ASP A 708 -0.05 -16.35 7.36
N LEU A 709 -0.57 -15.12 7.28
CA LEU A 709 -0.73 -14.34 6.05
C LEU A 709 0.62 -14.13 5.34
N LYS A 710 1.64 -13.62 6.05
CA LYS A 710 2.99 -13.44 5.49
C LYS A 710 3.61 -14.77 5.04
N TYR A 711 3.26 -15.89 5.68
CA TYR A 711 3.73 -17.22 5.25
C TYR A 711 3.11 -17.65 3.92
N VAL A 712 1.78 -17.52 3.77
CA VAL A 712 1.08 -17.87 2.52
C VAL A 712 1.51 -16.96 1.37
N MET A 713 1.66 -15.66 1.60
CA MET A 713 2.14 -14.72 0.58
C MET A 713 3.57 -14.98 0.13
N LYS A 714 4.50 -15.24 1.06
CA LYS A 714 5.87 -15.64 0.71
C LYS A 714 5.90 -16.95 -0.06
N TRP A 715 4.96 -17.87 0.19
CA TRP A 715 4.79 -19.07 -0.63
C TRP A 715 4.29 -18.75 -2.04
N ILE A 716 3.28 -17.88 -2.19
CA ILE A 716 2.74 -17.44 -3.49
C ILE A 716 3.83 -16.76 -4.33
N LYS A 717 4.50 -15.71 -3.82
CA LYS A 717 5.58 -14.99 -4.55
C LYS A 717 6.73 -15.95 -4.91
N ARG A 718 7.24 -16.74 -3.96
CA ARG A 718 8.41 -17.63 -4.17
C ARG A 718 8.18 -18.77 -5.17
N HIS A 719 6.93 -19.13 -5.46
CA HIS A 719 6.59 -20.19 -6.43
C HIS A 719 5.77 -19.66 -7.62
N ASP A 720 5.74 -18.34 -7.85
CA ASP A 720 5.00 -17.63 -8.91
C ASP A 720 3.56 -18.15 -9.11
N LYS A 721 2.83 -18.29 -8.00
CA LYS A 721 1.49 -18.89 -8.00
C LYS A 721 0.44 -17.89 -8.50
N ARG A 722 0.22 -17.85 -9.81
CA ARG A 722 -0.92 -17.14 -10.43
C ARG A 722 -2.28 -17.77 -10.07
N GLU A 723 -2.29 -19.08 -9.81
CA GLU A 723 -3.45 -19.82 -9.32
C GLU A 723 -3.01 -20.89 -8.31
N PHE A 724 -3.88 -21.18 -7.33
CA PHE A 724 -3.68 -22.29 -6.39
C PHE A 724 -5.00 -22.81 -5.81
N THR A 725 -4.97 -24.00 -5.20
CA THR A 725 -6.07 -24.51 -4.38
C THR A 725 -5.76 -24.42 -2.89
N LYS A 726 -6.80 -24.34 -2.05
CA LYS A 726 -6.67 -24.46 -0.58
C LYS A 726 -5.83 -25.68 -0.15
N ARG A 727 -5.87 -26.76 -0.93
CA ARG A 727 -5.09 -27.97 -0.68
C ARG A 727 -3.60 -27.75 -0.88
N ASP A 728 -3.19 -26.93 -1.85
CA ASP A 728 -1.78 -26.64 -2.14
C ASP A 728 -1.15 -25.84 -1.00
N VAL A 729 -1.86 -24.81 -0.51
CA VAL A 729 -1.48 -24.04 0.70
C VAL A 729 -1.32 -24.97 1.89
N HIS A 730 -2.30 -25.84 2.16
CA HIS A 730 -2.22 -26.81 3.26
C HIS A 730 -1.06 -27.79 3.10
N GLN A 731 -0.80 -28.27 1.89
CA GLN A 731 0.27 -29.22 1.63
C GLN A 731 1.67 -28.63 1.81
N HIS A 732 1.87 -27.36 1.43
CA HIS A 732 3.11 -26.64 1.72
C HIS A 732 3.22 -26.29 3.21
N GLY A 733 2.12 -25.82 3.79
CA GLY A 733 2.02 -25.29 5.14
C GLY A 733 1.84 -26.29 6.29
N LYS A 734 1.86 -27.62 6.05
CA LYS A 734 1.55 -28.67 7.07
C LYS A 734 2.27 -28.58 8.42
N ARG A 735 3.40 -27.85 8.50
CA ARG A 735 4.15 -27.63 9.75
C ARG A 735 3.62 -26.44 10.56
N LYS A 736 2.97 -25.48 9.90
CA LYS A 736 2.39 -24.27 10.48
C LYS A 736 0.88 -24.46 10.67
N PHE A 737 0.14 -24.75 9.60
CA PHE A 737 -1.27 -25.15 9.65
C PHE A 737 -1.38 -26.66 9.95
N LYS A 738 -2.00 -27.02 11.08
CA LYS A 738 -2.12 -28.42 11.52
C LYS A 738 -3.37 -29.09 10.94
N LYS A 739 -4.41 -28.32 10.70
CA LYS A 739 -5.66 -28.71 10.04
C LYS A 739 -5.83 -27.88 8.77
N ALA A 740 -6.68 -28.37 7.86
CA ALA A 740 -7.00 -27.62 6.64
C ALA A 740 -7.91 -26.42 6.94
N GLU A 741 -8.67 -26.48 8.02
CA GLU A 741 -9.60 -25.45 8.49
C GLU A 741 -8.87 -24.22 9.01
N ASP A 742 -7.67 -24.39 9.60
CA ASP A 742 -6.81 -23.32 10.13
C ASP A 742 -6.42 -22.26 9.07
N ILE A 743 -6.54 -22.61 7.78
CA ILE A 743 -6.21 -21.73 6.63
C ILE A 743 -7.41 -20.89 6.18
N ASN A 744 -8.63 -21.21 6.60
CA ASN A 744 -9.83 -20.47 6.18
C ASN A 744 -9.76 -18.97 6.53
N PRO A 745 -9.38 -18.55 7.76
CA PRO A 745 -9.27 -17.13 8.09
C PRO A 745 -8.23 -16.42 7.22
N VAL A 746 -7.10 -17.08 6.97
CA VAL A 746 -5.99 -16.56 6.16
C VAL A 746 -6.42 -16.33 4.70
N LEU A 747 -7.18 -17.26 4.12
CA LEU A 747 -7.69 -17.11 2.75
C LEU A 747 -8.79 -16.06 2.66
N ALA A 748 -9.70 -16.01 3.65
CA ALA A 748 -10.75 -15.00 3.69
C ALA A 748 -10.17 -13.57 3.82
N GLU A 749 -9.11 -13.38 4.61
CA GLU A 749 -8.46 -12.08 4.75
C GLU A 749 -7.62 -11.70 3.52
N LEU A 750 -6.97 -12.66 2.83
CA LEU A 750 -6.33 -12.39 1.53
C LEU A 750 -7.35 -12.02 0.43
N GLU A 751 -8.55 -12.62 0.48
CA GLU A 751 -9.65 -12.34 -0.45
C GLU A 751 -10.26 -10.96 -0.16
N LYS A 752 -10.55 -10.65 1.11
CA LYS A 752 -10.99 -9.32 1.57
C LYS A 752 -9.99 -8.19 1.24
N ARG A 753 -8.69 -8.48 1.20
CA ARG A 753 -7.62 -7.53 0.83
C ARG A 753 -7.28 -7.52 -0.66
N ASN A 754 -8.08 -8.16 -1.50
CA ASN A 754 -7.92 -8.19 -2.96
C ASN A 754 -6.60 -8.80 -3.47
N TYR A 755 -5.91 -9.60 -2.66
CA TYR A 755 -4.72 -10.36 -3.09
C TYR A 755 -5.10 -11.60 -3.90
N ILE A 756 -6.24 -12.22 -3.60
CA ILE A 756 -6.76 -13.42 -4.27
C ILE A 756 -8.27 -13.29 -4.49
N ARG A 757 -8.83 -14.06 -5.42
CA ARG A 757 -10.29 -14.21 -5.59
C ARG A 757 -10.67 -15.66 -5.85
N GLY A 758 -11.77 -16.13 -5.25
CA GLY A 758 -12.28 -17.47 -5.45
C GLY A 758 -12.74 -17.72 -6.88
N LYS A 759 -12.25 -18.79 -7.51
CA LYS A 759 -12.73 -19.19 -8.84
C LYS A 759 -14.06 -19.95 -8.74
N PRO A 760 -15.08 -19.63 -9.55
CA PRO A 760 -16.31 -20.40 -9.61
C PRO A 760 -16.04 -21.85 -10.07
N GLN A 761 -16.35 -22.82 -9.22
CA GLN A 761 -16.16 -24.23 -9.53
C GLN A 761 -17.32 -24.79 -10.37
N GLN A 762 -17.05 -25.18 -11.62
CA GLN A 762 -17.97 -26.03 -12.37
C GLN A 762 -18.01 -27.45 -11.77
N THR A 763 -19.15 -27.83 -11.20
CA THR A 763 -19.37 -29.18 -10.67
C THR A 763 -19.74 -30.16 -11.78
N GLN A 764 -18.76 -30.87 -12.35
CA GLN A 764 -19.01 -32.02 -13.22
C GLN A 764 -18.78 -33.35 -12.47
N GLY A 765 -19.86 -34.08 -12.20
CA GLY A 765 -19.85 -35.49 -11.78
C GLY A 765 -20.15 -35.79 -10.29
N LYS A 766 -20.55 -37.03 -10.01
CA LYS A 766 -20.86 -37.58 -8.67
C LYS A 766 -19.58 -37.90 -7.86
N GLY A 767 -18.65 -36.94 -7.77
CA GLY A 767 -17.38 -37.07 -7.04
C GLY A 767 -17.36 -36.27 -5.72
N ARG A 768 -16.31 -36.49 -4.91
CA ARG A 768 -16.01 -35.62 -3.76
C ARG A 768 -15.71 -34.21 -4.28
N ARG A 769 -16.37 -33.18 -3.73
CA ARG A 769 -16.17 -31.77 -4.15
C ARG A 769 -14.67 -31.41 -4.17
N PRO A 770 -14.14 -30.84 -5.27
CA PRO A 770 -12.74 -30.42 -5.35
C PRO A 770 -12.44 -29.29 -4.35
N SER A 771 -11.19 -29.19 -3.91
CA SER A 771 -10.79 -28.13 -2.98
C SER A 771 -10.95 -26.74 -3.62
N PRO A 772 -11.42 -25.71 -2.87
CA PRO A 772 -11.57 -24.35 -3.38
C PRO A 772 -10.30 -23.88 -4.09
N ALA A 773 -10.49 -23.23 -5.25
CA ALA A 773 -9.44 -22.71 -6.11
C ALA A 773 -9.50 -21.19 -6.11
N TYR A 774 -8.34 -20.55 -6.15
CA TYR A 774 -8.17 -19.12 -6.10
C TYR A 774 -7.26 -18.67 -7.24
N GLU A 775 -7.62 -17.56 -7.87
CA GLU A 775 -6.74 -16.76 -8.72
C GLU A 775 -6.02 -15.74 -7.84
N VAL A 776 -4.82 -15.30 -8.23
CA VAL A 776 -4.03 -14.29 -7.52
C VAL A 776 -3.96 -13.01 -8.34
N ASN A 777 -4.14 -11.87 -7.67
CA ASN A 777 -4.13 -10.55 -8.29
C ASN A 777 -2.80 -10.31 -9.03
N PRO A 778 -2.79 -10.04 -10.35
CA PRO A 778 -1.57 -9.80 -11.11
C PRO A 778 -0.68 -8.70 -10.51
N ALA A 779 -1.28 -7.63 -9.97
CA ALA A 779 -0.58 -6.51 -9.36
C ALA A 779 0.32 -6.93 -8.18
N PHE A 780 0.00 -8.05 -7.51
CA PHE A 780 0.80 -8.61 -6.41
C PHE A 780 2.22 -9.01 -6.83
N PHE A 781 2.44 -9.25 -8.12
CA PHE A 781 3.73 -9.59 -8.70
C PHE A 781 4.39 -8.39 -9.42
N GLU A 782 3.66 -7.30 -9.65
CA GLU A 782 4.13 -6.17 -10.45
C GLU A 782 5.06 -5.24 -9.65
N SER A 783 4.97 -5.23 -8.32
CA SER A 783 5.80 -4.40 -7.43
C SER A 783 7.31 -4.70 -7.49
N GLU A 784 7.75 -5.84 -8.04
CA GLU A 784 9.15 -6.10 -8.40
C GLU A 784 9.50 -5.77 -9.86
N SER A 785 8.53 -5.74 -10.77
CA SER A 785 8.78 -5.57 -12.20
C SER A 785 9.27 -4.15 -12.54
N THR A 786 8.72 -3.14 -11.85
CA THR A 786 9.20 -1.75 -11.85
C THR A 786 10.56 -1.62 -11.19
N LYS A 787 10.85 -2.35 -10.09
CA LYS A 787 12.19 -2.36 -9.44
C LYS A 787 13.32 -2.82 -10.40
N LYS A 788 13.03 -3.61 -11.43
CA LYS A 788 14.01 -4.03 -12.46
C LYS A 788 14.08 -3.18 -13.73
N ARG A 789 13.18 -2.21 -13.93
CA ARG A 789 13.12 -1.41 -15.18
C ARG A 789 13.27 0.11 -15.02
N SER A 790 13.35 0.65 -13.81
CA SER A 790 13.42 2.11 -13.58
C SER A 790 14.81 2.68 -13.26
N GLN A 791 15.86 1.87 -13.08
CA GLN A 791 17.20 2.38 -12.67
C GLN A 791 18.26 2.54 -13.77
N ASN A 792 17.92 2.38 -15.06
CA ASN A 792 18.80 2.82 -16.15
C ASN A 792 18.02 3.14 -17.43
N SER A 793 18.41 4.24 -18.09
CA SER A 793 17.86 4.80 -19.34
C SER A 793 16.41 5.33 -19.29
N GLN A 794 16.25 6.54 -18.74
CA GLN A 794 15.40 7.54 -19.41
C GLN A 794 16.28 8.30 -20.41
N LYS A 795 16.11 8.01 -21.71
CA LYS A 795 16.39 9.00 -22.75
C LYS A 795 15.18 9.93 -22.87
N PRO A 796 15.32 11.17 -23.34
CA PRO A 796 14.18 12.00 -23.70
C PRO A 796 13.30 11.26 -24.73
N ALA A 797 11.99 11.42 -24.62
CA ALA A 797 11.08 11.00 -25.67
C ALA A 797 11.12 12.06 -26.77
N ASP A 798 11.74 11.73 -27.91
CA ASP A 798 11.68 12.56 -29.11
C ASP A 798 10.25 12.58 -29.68
N GLU A 799 9.96 13.68 -30.35
CA GLU A 799 8.69 14.08 -30.94
C GLU A 799 8.13 13.08 -31.95
N GLN A 800 6.79 12.93 -32.00
CA GLN A 800 6.08 12.61 -33.26
C GLN A 800 4.81 13.44 -33.43
N ASP A 801 4.85 14.28 -34.46
CA ASP A 801 3.75 14.74 -35.32
C ASP A 801 2.44 15.24 -34.69
N THR A 802 2.37 16.57 -34.53
CA THR A 802 1.17 17.31 -34.94
C THR A 802 1.48 18.12 -36.20
N SER A 803 0.99 17.64 -37.35
CA SER A 803 1.21 18.28 -38.64
C SER A 803 0.10 19.29 -38.95
N ILE A 804 0.38 20.58 -38.73
CA ILE A 804 -0.39 21.69 -39.30
C ILE A 804 0.55 22.62 -40.09
N SER A 805 0.15 22.90 -41.33
CA SER A 805 0.87 23.67 -42.34
C SER A 805 1.21 25.10 -41.95
N GLY A 806 2.42 25.58 -42.30
CA GLY A 806 2.86 26.93 -41.95
C GLY A 806 4.10 27.49 -42.71
N ASN A 807 4.08 27.42 -44.05
CA ASN A 807 4.82 28.25 -45.03
C ASN A 807 6.24 28.80 -44.71
N ASN A 808 7.21 28.52 -45.59
CA ASN A 808 8.57 29.07 -45.54
C ASN A 808 8.62 30.60 -45.73
N GLY A 809 9.44 31.28 -44.92
CA GLY A 809 9.77 32.70 -45.08
C GLY A 809 11.20 32.98 -44.60
N SER A 810 12.16 32.91 -45.51
CA SER A 810 13.59 33.16 -45.23
C SER A 810 13.90 34.65 -45.04
N ALA A 811 14.60 34.99 -43.96
CA ALA A 811 15.44 36.20 -43.91
C ALA A 811 16.62 36.00 -42.94
N SER A 812 17.82 36.21 -43.43
CA SER A 812 19.05 36.31 -42.65
C SER A 812 19.23 37.70 -42.08
N GLU A 813 19.71 37.85 -40.85
CA GLU A 813 20.50 39.04 -40.50
C GLU A 813 21.52 38.78 -39.37
N LYS A 814 22.55 39.61 -39.33
CA LYS A 814 23.75 39.50 -38.48
C LYS A 814 23.82 40.70 -37.52
N SER A 815 24.23 40.46 -36.28
CA SER A 815 24.96 41.42 -35.42
C SER A 815 25.46 40.66 -34.17
N GLU A 816 26.76 40.57 -33.92
CA GLU A 816 27.51 41.45 -32.98
C GLU A 816 26.96 41.34 -31.53
N ASN A 817 27.61 40.73 -30.54
CA ASN A 817 29.03 40.67 -30.11
C ASN A 817 29.56 41.95 -29.42
N THR A 818 29.23 42.10 -28.12
CA THR A 818 29.99 42.82 -27.06
C THR A 818 29.51 42.28 -25.72
N GLU A 819 30.34 41.55 -24.97
CA GLU A 819 31.27 42.03 -23.92
C GLU A 819 30.63 42.38 -22.56
N ARG A 820 31.09 41.64 -21.54
CA ARG A 820 31.41 42.04 -20.16
C ARG A 820 30.35 42.78 -19.33
N ASP A 821 30.05 42.20 -18.16
CA ASP A 821 30.71 42.71 -16.95
C ASP A 821 30.84 41.66 -15.84
N GLN A 822 31.92 41.79 -15.06
CA GLN A 822 32.13 41.09 -13.79
C GLN A 822 31.72 42.02 -12.64
N VAL A 823 30.91 41.57 -11.70
CA VAL A 823 30.92 42.10 -10.33
C VAL A 823 30.87 40.94 -9.34
N THR A 824 31.62 41.10 -8.25
CA THR A 824 31.97 40.09 -7.25
C THR A 824 31.05 40.16 -6.01
N ILE A 825 31.06 39.06 -5.24
CA ILE A 825 30.47 38.84 -3.89
C ILE A 825 29.00 38.39 -3.93
#